data_AF-B4HWQ3-F1
#
_entry.id   AF-B4HWQ3-F1
#
_cell.length_a   1.000
_cell.length_b   1.000
_cell.length_c   1.000
_cell.angle_alpha   90.00
_cell.angle_beta   90.00
_cell.angle_gamma   90.00
#
_symmetry.space_group_name_H-M   'P 1'
#
loop_
_entity.id
_entity.type
_entity.pdbx_description
1 polymer ?
#
loop_
_entity_poly.entity_id
_entity_poly.type
_entity_poly.pdbx_seq_one_letter_code
_entity_poly.pdbx_strand_id
1 'polypeptide(L)'
;MEYFGGTLAFIALFLLNTAICEATCGFEACPAPKLNMINVHLVPHSHDDVGWLKTVDQYYYGSQNKIQHAGVQYILDTVVEELLKDSSRRFIQVETFFFAKWYSEQAETVQKAVKKLVAQGRLEFAGGAWSMNDEATVHYQSVIDQFNLGLRYLKDTFGDCGRPTVGWQIDPFGHSREMASMFAQMAFNGEFFARMDYVDKKQRMLDLEMEMIWQSSEFLKNSNVFTGMLYNHYAAPPGFCFDINCEDAPIIDGESYDNNVDARVSEFIDYVRNMAKSYRSTHIMVPMGDDFQYEDAAVNFKNMDKLIKFLWLILLVASIYYCIIVCLSSIDRYYTKSTHIGIERNYIFWNTTIPSVTVCPVDRLNITYFADFCRTNGIKGPQRDILWDFLENLANSTYINFQNIPQNEQIDQIIEDIGLKPEHYTELIYNLTYDRTYEPNFNERIRCMDGAMFIHVRQVLTEWGLCYLGNSRLTEEYSSRYFIFGKYPEYNKYEYENIRLPYQVGSFFQKDTQYALLGFKGPAIIAFAHSAFEVMKVDSNSDYAYDGVLYDLSTEEITAEDNLEQDTTVAMRRCRFPHESNLTHFPFYTRNICQQECRINLAYKICKCIPHFYPNRIANPKPVCDYKTLRSCFPQHASFFLKLYEENGKHENPDTCYCEQNCLDSVVTMKSMNPMSGAKQLLGGIGSAVSVKSWPQSRLRRQVIFSLTDLLVSIGGTAGLFLGFSVLGFVEVIYFFTIRIVFQILGYTL
;
A
#
# COMPACT_ATOMS: atom_id res chain seq x y z
N MET A 1 25.08 -16.16 -60.41
CA MET A 1 25.43 -17.33 -59.58
C MET A 1 25.33 -16.89 -58.11
N GLU A 2 24.13 -16.71 -57.57
CA GLU A 2 23.98 -16.24 -56.16
C GLU A 2 22.56 -16.43 -55.60
N TYR A 3 21.84 -17.47 -56.03
CA TYR A 3 20.49 -17.82 -55.53
C TYR A 3 20.37 -19.30 -55.12
N PHE A 4 21.47 -19.90 -54.64
CA PHE A 4 21.48 -21.30 -54.17
C PHE A 4 22.11 -21.50 -52.77
N GLY A 5 22.45 -20.42 -52.06
CA GLY A 5 23.03 -20.50 -50.71
C GLY A 5 22.02 -20.51 -49.55
N GLY A 6 20.80 -19.97 -49.76
CA GLY A 6 19.80 -19.81 -48.69
C GLY A 6 19.02 -21.09 -48.35
N THR A 7 18.80 -21.96 -49.33
CA THR A 7 17.99 -23.18 -49.17
C THR A 7 18.76 -24.35 -48.55
N LEU A 8 20.09 -24.38 -48.69
CA LEU A 8 20.95 -25.38 -48.05
C LEU A 8 21.17 -25.11 -46.56
N ALA A 9 21.15 -23.83 -46.13
CA ALA A 9 21.26 -23.47 -44.71
C ALA A 9 19.98 -23.82 -43.91
N PHE A 10 18.80 -23.73 -44.54
CA PHE A 10 17.54 -24.12 -43.91
C PHE A 10 17.37 -25.64 -43.75
N ILE A 11 17.93 -26.43 -44.68
CA ILE A 11 17.92 -27.90 -44.58
C ILE A 11 19.00 -28.39 -43.60
N ALA A 12 20.15 -27.71 -43.52
CA ALA A 12 21.18 -28.02 -42.51
C ALA A 12 20.72 -27.71 -41.08
N LEU A 13 19.92 -26.66 -40.85
CA LEU A 13 19.36 -26.36 -39.53
C LEU A 13 18.29 -27.38 -39.09
N PHE A 14 17.56 -27.98 -40.02
CA PHE A 14 16.61 -29.06 -39.72
C PHE A 14 17.28 -30.44 -39.57
N LEU A 15 18.43 -30.66 -40.22
CA LEU A 15 19.21 -31.90 -40.07
C LEU A 15 20.16 -31.90 -38.86
N LEU A 16 20.40 -30.76 -38.21
CA LEU A 16 21.20 -30.66 -36.98
C LEU A 16 20.40 -30.88 -35.69
N ASN A 17 19.08 -31.10 -35.78
CA ASN A 17 18.24 -31.44 -34.63
C ASN A 17 17.95 -32.94 -34.52
N THR A 18 18.79 -33.80 -35.09
CA THR A 18 19.00 -35.14 -34.53
C THR A 18 19.91 -34.98 -33.32
N ALA A 19 19.39 -34.38 -32.26
CA ALA A 19 19.96 -34.57 -30.94
C ALA A 19 20.01 -36.09 -30.74
N ILE A 20 21.21 -36.64 -30.70
CA ILE A 20 21.45 -37.95 -30.13
C ILE A 20 20.87 -37.85 -28.73
N CYS A 21 19.69 -38.46 -28.53
CA CYS A 21 19.00 -38.42 -27.26
C CYS A 21 19.89 -39.20 -26.29
N GLU A 22 20.70 -38.49 -25.51
CA GLU A 22 21.37 -39.07 -24.36
C GLU A 22 20.28 -39.70 -23.50
N ALA A 23 20.45 -40.98 -23.13
CA ALA A 23 19.46 -41.72 -22.37
C ALA A 23 19.35 -41.09 -20.98
N THR A 24 18.29 -40.30 -20.77
CA THR A 24 17.94 -39.63 -19.51
C THR A 24 16.98 -40.54 -18.75
N CYS A 25 17.43 -41.74 -18.39
CA CYS A 25 16.63 -42.74 -17.67
C CYS A 25 17.03 -42.80 -16.19
N GLY A 26 16.18 -43.41 -15.34
CA GLY A 26 16.38 -43.41 -13.89
C GLY A 26 16.04 -42.06 -13.25
N PHE A 27 16.72 -41.68 -12.17
CA PHE A 27 16.36 -40.49 -11.39
C PHE A 27 16.49 -39.17 -12.16
N GLU A 28 17.35 -39.10 -13.17
CA GLU A 28 17.49 -37.92 -14.03
C GLU A 28 16.26 -37.69 -14.92
N ALA A 29 15.47 -38.74 -15.16
CA ALA A 29 14.22 -38.68 -15.90
C ALA A 29 13.05 -38.14 -15.07
N CYS A 30 13.18 -38.03 -13.75
CA CYS A 30 12.06 -37.73 -12.87
C CYS A 30 11.52 -36.30 -13.11
N PRO A 31 10.18 -36.09 -13.05
CA PRO A 31 9.61 -34.75 -13.06
C PRO A 31 10.16 -33.92 -11.89
N ALA A 32 10.49 -32.66 -12.16
CA ALA A 32 11.02 -31.77 -11.13
C ALA A 32 9.94 -31.42 -10.09
N PRO A 33 10.19 -31.69 -8.79
CA PRO A 33 9.23 -31.35 -7.74
C PRO A 33 9.16 -29.84 -7.49
N LYS A 34 8.03 -29.38 -6.97
CA LYS A 34 7.85 -28.00 -6.49
C LYS A 34 8.11 -27.93 -4.98
N LEU A 35 9.11 -27.15 -4.60
CA LEU A 35 9.45 -26.90 -3.19
C LEU A 35 8.30 -26.17 -2.47
N ASN A 36 8.12 -26.47 -1.18
CA ASN A 36 7.08 -25.87 -0.31
C ASN A 36 5.63 -26.11 -0.80
N MET A 37 5.40 -27.12 -1.62
CA MET A 37 4.08 -27.55 -2.07
C MET A 37 3.87 -29.03 -1.79
N ILE A 38 2.61 -29.44 -1.69
CA ILE A 38 2.24 -30.85 -1.77
C ILE A 38 2.36 -31.27 -3.24
N ASN A 39 3.26 -32.20 -3.53
CA ASN A 39 3.46 -32.76 -4.85
C ASN A 39 2.64 -34.04 -4.97
N VAL A 40 1.62 -34.01 -5.81
CA VAL A 40 0.76 -35.16 -6.08
C VAL A 40 1.30 -35.90 -7.30
N HIS A 41 1.77 -37.11 -7.08
CA HIS A 41 2.29 -37.99 -8.13
C HIS A 41 1.16 -38.93 -8.56
N LEU A 42 0.50 -38.60 -9.67
CA LEU A 42 -0.42 -39.53 -10.32
C LEU A 42 0.41 -40.66 -10.96
N VAL A 43 0.16 -41.90 -10.58
CA VAL A 43 0.88 -43.08 -11.07
C VAL A 43 -0.07 -43.99 -11.85
N PRO A 44 -0.17 -43.82 -13.18
CA PRO A 44 -0.90 -44.71 -14.06
C PRO A 44 -0.31 -46.12 -14.05
N HIS A 45 -1.14 -47.12 -13.78
CA HIS A 45 -0.74 -48.53 -13.74
C HIS A 45 -1.92 -49.44 -14.14
N SER A 46 -1.62 -50.68 -14.50
CA SER A 46 -2.59 -51.77 -14.61
C SER A 46 -2.07 -52.95 -13.79
N HIS A 47 -2.93 -53.59 -13.01
CA HIS A 47 -2.59 -54.84 -12.34
C HIS A 47 -3.00 -56.02 -13.23
N ASP A 48 -2.02 -56.69 -13.82
CA ASP A 48 -2.25 -57.74 -14.82
C ASP A 48 -1.95 -59.12 -14.23
N ASP A 49 -2.92 -59.75 -13.56
CA ASP A 49 -2.74 -61.09 -12.98
C ASP A 49 -2.24 -62.12 -14.00
N VAL A 50 -1.12 -62.78 -13.68
CA VAL A 50 -0.54 -63.87 -14.49
C VAL A 50 -1.29 -65.19 -14.22
N GLY A 51 -2.60 -65.17 -14.45
CA GLY A 51 -3.53 -66.27 -14.22
C GLY A 51 -4.21 -66.21 -12.85
N TRP A 52 -5.54 -66.12 -12.86
CA TRP A 52 -6.39 -66.04 -11.65
C TRP A 52 -7.79 -66.59 -11.95
N LEU A 53 -8.70 -65.77 -12.49
CA LEU A 53 -10.01 -66.22 -12.97
C LEU A 53 -9.94 -66.77 -14.40
N LYS A 54 -9.03 -66.24 -15.19
CA LYS A 54 -8.71 -66.71 -16.54
C LYS A 54 -7.28 -67.28 -16.59
N THR A 55 -6.98 -68.04 -17.63
CA THR A 55 -5.60 -68.48 -17.88
C THR A 55 -4.76 -67.32 -18.44
N VAL A 56 -3.44 -67.45 -18.38
CA VAL A 56 -2.50 -66.45 -18.90
C VAL A 56 -2.77 -66.07 -20.37
N ASP A 57 -3.04 -67.05 -21.24
CA ASP A 57 -3.36 -66.76 -22.65
C ASP A 57 -4.74 -66.13 -22.81
N GLN A 58 -5.69 -66.48 -21.95
CA GLN A 58 -7.02 -65.87 -21.99
C GLN A 58 -6.98 -64.39 -21.58
N TYR A 59 -6.20 -64.03 -20.57
CA TYR A 59 -5.93 -62.64 -20.20
C TYR A 59 -5.15 -61.90 -21.27
N TYR A 60 -4.10 -62.50 -21.84
CA TYR A 60 -3.31 -61.85 -22.89
C TYR A 60 -4.15 -61.49 -24.11
N TYR A 61 -4.90 -62.46 -24.65
CA TYR A 61 -5.66 -62.28 -25.89
C TYR A 61 -7.04 -61.62 -25.69
N GLY A 62 -7.50 -61.41 -24.46
CA GLY A 62 -8.86 -60.89 -24.23
C GLY A 62 -9.98 -61.89 -24.54
N SER A 63 -9.72 -63.18 -24.35
CA SER A 63 -10.75 -64.21 -24.54
C SER A 63 -11.47 -64.54 -23.23
N GLN A 64 -12.64 -65.18 -23.33
CA GLN A 64 -13.50 -65.52 -22.18
C GLN A 64 -13.89 -64.29 -21.31
N ASN A 65 -14.12 -63.12 -21.93
CA ASN A 65 -14.48 -61.89 -21.22
C ASN A 65 -15.82 -61.93 -20.45
N LYS A 66 -16.59 -63.02 -20.58
CA LYS A 66 -17.75 -63.28 -19.71
C LYS A 66 -17.35 -63.70 -18.29
N ILE A 67 -16.15 -64.24 -18.10
CA ILE A 67 -15.60 -64.58 -16.78
C ILE A 67 -15.09 -63.30 -16.11
N GLN A 68 -14.20 -62.60 -16.81
CA GLN A 68 -13.67 -61.29 -16.43
C GLN A 68 -13.25 -60.55 -17.71
N HIS A 69 -13.73 -59.33 -17.89
CA HIS A 69 -13.32 -58.48 -18.99
C HIS A 69 -11.89 -58.02 -18.74
N ALA A 70 -10.96 -58.47 -19.57
CA ALA A 70 -9.53 -58.20 -19.42
C ALA A 70 -8.76 -58.65 -20.67
N GLY A 71 -8.00 -57.76 -21.31
CA GLY A 71 -7.18 -58.04 -22.50
C GLY A 71 -5.83 -57.32 -22.53
N VAL A 72 -4.77 -57.96 -22.01
CA VAL A 72 -3.47 -57.28 -21.76
C VAL A 72 -2.77 -56.78 -23.01
N GLN A 73 -2.91 -57.46 -24.17
CA GLN A 73 -2.32 -56.97 -25.41
C GLN A 73 -2.87 -55.58 -25.80
N TYR A 74 -4.16 -55.32 -25.54
CA TYR A 74 -4.82 -54.05 -25.86
C TYR A 74 -4.41 -52.95 -24.89
N ILE A 75 -4.18 -53.31 -23.62
CA ILE A 75 -3.64 -52.40 -22.60
C ILE A 75 -2.28 -51.86 -23.07
N LEU A 76 -1.35 -52.76 -23.40
CA LEU A 76 0.01 -52.37 -23.82
C LEU A 76 0.01 -51.59 -25.15
N ASP A 77 -0.83 -51.97 -26.12
CA ASP A 77 -0.97 -51.26 -27.39
C ASP A 77 -1.42 -49.80 -27.18
N THR A 78 -2.52 -49.60 -26.44
CA THR A 78 -3.10 -48.25 -26.27
C THR A 78 -2.27 -47.38 -25.33
N VAL A 79 -1.66 -47.94 -24.28
CA VAL A 79 -0.72 -47.21 -23.41
C VAL A 79 0.45 -46.67 -24.23
N VAL A 80 1.07 -47.49 -25.08
CA VAL A 80 2.19 -47.04 -25.90
C VAL A 80 1.76 -45.95 -26.88
N GLU A 81 0.58 -46.07 -27.49
CA GLU A 81 0.03 -45.03 -28.37
C GLU A 81 -0.17 -43.69 -27.63
N GLU A 82 -0.81 -43.72 -26.45
CA GLU A 82 -1.09 -42.51 -25.67
C GLU A 82 0.17 -41.87 -25.08
N LEU A 83 1.18 -42.67 -24.72
CA LEU A 83 2.49 -42.15 -24.36
C LEU A 83 3.13 -41.45 -25.57
N LEU A 84 3.04 -41.97 -26.79
CA LEU A 84 3.61 -41.30 -27.95
C LEU A 84 2.92 -39.95 -28.30
N LYS A 85 1.65 -39.77 -27.93
CA LYS A 85 0.88 -38.54 -28.19
C LYS A 85 1.30 -37.34 -27.34
N ASP A 86 1.66 -37.53 -26.07
CA ASP A 86 2.02 -36.43 -25.16
C ASP A 86 3.24 -36.80 -24.32
N SER A 87 4.30 -36.00 -24.35
CA SER A 87 5.56 -36.22 -23.64
C SER A 87 5.47 -36.19 -22.10
N SER A 88 4.42 -35.62 -21.53
CA SER A 88 4.23 -35.50 -20.08
C SER A 88 3.68 -36.78 -19.44
N ARG A 89 2.98 -37.62 -20.22
CA ARG A 89 2.35 -38.85 -19.73
C ARG A 89 3.39 -39.91 -19.39
N ARG A 90 3.09 -40.68 -18.34
CA ARG A 90 3.89 -41.81 -17.86
C ARG A 90 3.02 -43.00 -17.52
N PHE A 91 3.61 -44.19 -17.52
CA PHE A 91 2.94 -45.42 -17.12
C PHE A 91 3.97 -46.39 -16.50
N ILE A 92 3.55 -47.15 -15.48
CA ILE A 92 4.37 -48.23 -14.92
C ILE A 92 3.84 -49.59 -15.37
N GLN A 93 4.73 -50.48 -15.83
CA GLN A 93 4.42 -51.88 -16.13
C GLN A 93 5.11 -52.80 -15.13
N VAL A 94 4.42 -53.84 -14.66
CA VAL A 94 4.91 -54.69 -13.56
C VAL A 94 5.22 -56.12 -14.03
N GLU A 95 4.23 -56.81 -14.60
CA GLU A 95 4.36 -58.22 -14.94
C GLU A 95 5.17 -58.42 -16.23
N THR A 96 6.43 -58.82 -16.08
CA THR A 96 7.35 -58.99 -17.20
C THR A 96 6.89 -60.10 -18.16
N PHE A 97 6.14 -61.10 -17.68
CA PHE A 97 5.60 -62.16 -18.54
C PHE A 97 4.75 -61.61 -19.70
N PHE A 98 3.73 -60.80 -19.38
CA PHE A 98 2.84 -60.25 -20.40
C PHE A 98 3.57 -59.28 -21.31
N PHE A 99 4.40 -58.42 -20.74
CA PHE A 99 5.20 -57.48 -21.51
C PHE A 99 6.15 -58.20 -22.48
N ALA A 100 6.85 -59.24 -22.03
CA ALA A 100 7.79 -59.99 -22.85
C ALA A 100 7.09 -60.70 -24.01
N LYS A 101 5.91 -61.28 -23.74
CA LYS A 101 5.07 -61.90 -24.76
C LYS A 101 4.63 -60.86 -25.79
N TRP A 102 4.03 -59.76 -25.35
CA TRP A 102 3.60 -58.65 -26.20
C TRP A 102 4.73 -58.08 -27.06
N TYR A 103 5.86 -57.74 -26.44
CA TYR A 103 7.00 -57.12 -27.11
C TYR A 103 7.59 -58.00 -28.22
N SER A 104 7.54 -59.33 -28.05
CA SER A 104 8.00 -60.29 -29.06
C SER A 104 7.13 -60.35 -30.32
N GLU A 105 5.86 -59.97 -30.21
CA GLU A 105 4.89 -59.92 -31.32
C GLU A 105 4.92 -58.58 -32.08
N GLN A 106 5.56 -57.55 -31.50
CA GLN A 106 5.59 -56.20 -32.05
C GLN A 106 6.51 -56.03 -33.27
N ALA A 107 6.10 -55.15 -34.19
CA ALA A 107 6.95 -54.72 -35.30
C ALA A 107 8.17 -53.93 -34.80
N GLU A 108 9.27 -53.95 -35.57
CA GLU A 108 10.53 -53.27 -35.21
C GLU A 108 10.34 -51.76 -34.95
N THR A 109 9.38 -51.13 -35.62
CA THR A 109 9.02 -49.71 -35.41
C THR A 109 8.46 -49.46 -34.01
N VAL A 110 7.54 -50.32 -33.54
CA VAL A 110 6.95 -50.25 -32.20
C VAL A 110 8.00 -50.58 -31.16
N GLN A 111 8.81 -51.62 -31.37
CA GLN A 111 9.91 -51.96 -30.48
C GLN A 111 10.90 -50.79 -30.28
N LYS A 112 11.25 -50.08 -31.36
CA LYS A 112 12.09 -48.86 -31.28
C LYS A 112 11.39 -47.73 -30.52
N ALA A 113 10.09 -47.53 -30.72
CA ALA A 113 9.31 -46.52 -30.00
C ALA A 113 9.27 -46.82 -28.49
N VAL A 114 9.03 -48.08 -28.12
CA VAL A 114 9.03 -48.55 -26.73
C VAL A 114 10.41 -48.37 -26.10
N LYS A 115 11.49 -48.76 -26.77
CA LYS A 115 12.87 -48.51 -26.30
C LYS A 115 13.12 -47.03 -26.02
N LYS A 116 12.61 -46.13 -26.88
CA LYS A 116 12.69 -44.68 -26.67
C LYS A 116 11.89 -44.25 -25.44
N LEU A 117 10.67 -44.75 -25.24
CA LEU A 117 9.84 -44.41 -24.08
C LEU A 117 10.49 -44.87 -22.76
N VAL A 118 11.09 -46.06 -22.74
CA VAL A 118 11.85 -46.57 -21.58
C VAL A 118 13.11 -45.73 -21.33
N ALA A 119 13.87 -45.40 -22.38
CA ALA A 119 15.06 -44.54 -22.26
C ALA A 119 14.75 -43.12 -21.79
N GLN A 120 13.50 -42.65 -21.96
CA GLN A 120 13.02 -41.36 -21.48
C GLN A 120 12.35 -41.43 -20.09
N GLY A 121 12.27 -42.62 -19.47
CA GLY A 121 11.57 -42.83 -18.19
C GLY A 121 10.06 -42.59 -18.26
N ARG A 122 9.45 -42.76 -19.44
CA ARG A 122 8.01 -42.54 -19.66
C ARG A 122 7.21 -43.83 -19.57
N LEU A 123 7.80 -44.93 -20.01
CA LEU A 123 7.36 -46.28 -19.65
C LEU A 123 8.41 -46.83 -18.69
N GLU A 124 8.01 -47.05 -17.44
CA GLU A 124 8.92 -47.52 -16.39
C GLU A 124 8.52 -48.92 -15.94
N PHE A 125 9.49 -49.78 -15.65
CA PHE A 125 9.22 -51.09 -15.07
C PHE A 125 9.31 -51.00 -13.55
N ALA A 126 8.26 -51.43 -12.86
CA ALA A 126 8.23 -51.56 -11.40
C ALA A 126 8.20 -53.04 -11.02
N GLY A 127 8.91 -53.43 -9.95
CA GLY A 127 9.14 -54.84 -9.62
C GLY A 127 10.08 -55.53 -10.63
N GLY A 128 9.58 -55.91 -11.80
CA GLY A 128 10.34 -56.56 -12.90
C GLY A 128 10.62 -58.04 -12.70
N ALA A 129 9.86 -58.69 -11.83
CA ALA A 129 9.77 -60.13 -11.80
C ALA A 129 8.92 -60.66 -12.97
N TRP A 130 8.95 -61.97 -13.20
CA TRP A 130 8.12 -62.60 -14.24
C TRP A 130 6.63 -62.43 -13.95
N SER A 131 6.25 -62.56 -12.68
CA SER A 131 4.94 -62.21 -12.12
C SER A 131 5.12 -61.53 -10.75
N MET A 132 4.11 -60.79 -10.30
CA MET A 132 4.02 -60.39 -8.89
C MET A 132 3.74 -61.65 -8.05
N ASN A 133 4.76 -62.17 -7.35
CA ASN A 133 4.62 -63.42 -6.60
C ASN A 133 3.88 -63.23 -5.26
N ASP A 134 3.18 -64.27 -4.82
CA ASP A 134 2.77 -64.41 -3.42
C ASP A 134 3.99 -64.38 -2.48
N GLU A 135 3.78 -64.00 -1.23
CA GLU A 135 4.83 -63.88 -0.20
C GLU A 135 4.67 -64.90 0.93
N ALA A 136 3.55 -65.63 1.00
CA ALA A 136 3.29 -66.59 2.08
C ALA A 136 3.69 -68.03 1.74
N THR A 137 3.40 -68.48 0.53
CA THR A 137 3.48 -69.89 0.12
C THR A 137 4.63 -70.21 -0.83
N VAL A 138 5.47 -69.22 -1.12
CA VAL A 138 6.61 -69.35 -2.03
C VAL A 138 7.89 -69.73 -1.27
N HIS A 139 8.74 -70.50 -1.93
CA HIS A 139 10.11 -70.71 -1.46
C HIS A 139 11.01 -69.61 -2.02
N TYR A 140 11.89 -69.02 -1.20
CA TYR A 140 12.75 -67.90 -1.60
C TYR A 140 13.55 -68.19 -2.90
N GLN A 141 13.98 -69.43 -3.11
CA GLN A 141 14.68 -69.84 -4.32
C GLN A 141 13.82 -69.62 -5.58
N SER A 142 12.53 -69.97 -5.53
CA SER A 142 11.61 -69.77 -6.65
C SER A 142 11.34 -68.29 -6.91
N VAL A 143 11.34 -67.47 -5.86
CA VAL A 143 11.26 -66.00 -5.99
C VAL A 143 12.52 -65.48 -6.70
N ILE A 144 13.71 -65.91 -6.29
CA ILE A 144 14.96 -65.50 -6.96
C ILE A 144 14.96 -65.94 -8.44
N ASP A 145 14.53 -67.17 -8.73
CA ASP A 145 14.51 -67.70 -10.10
C ASP A 145 13.59 -66.87 -11.00
N GLN A 146 12.40 -66.50 -10.53
CA GLN A 146 11.43 -65.75 -11.32
C GLN A 146 11.82 -64.26 -11.48
N PHE A 147 12.45 -63.65 -10.46
CA PHE A 147 13.07 -62.33 -10.59
C PHE A 147 14.25 -62.35 -11.57
N ASN A 148 15.12 -63.34 -11.48
CA ASN A 148 16.25 -63.48 -12.40
C ASN A 148 15.77 -63.61 -13.86
N LEU A 149 14.68 -64.35 -14.10
CA LEU A 149 14.08 -64.45 -15.44
C LEU A 149 13.58 -63.09 -15.96
N GLY A 150 12.77 -62.38 -15.18
CA GLY A 150 12.21 -61.08 -15.57
C GLY A 150 13.28 -60.00 -15.74
N LEU A 151 14.11 -59.80 -14.73
CA LEU A 151 15.16 -58.77 -14.73
C LEU A 151 16.20 -59.01 -15.83
N ARG A 152 16.52 -60.27 -16.14
CA ARG A 152 17.41 -60.59 -17.26
C ARG A 152 16.78 -60.22 -18.60
N TYR A 153 15.51 -60.55 -18.82
CA TYR A 153 14.81 -60.17 -20.04
C TYR A 153 14.80 -58.64 -20.24
N LEU A 154 14.48 -57.88 -19.18
CA LEU A 154 14.46 -56.41 -19.22
C LEU A 154 15.85 -55.85 -19.51
N LYS A 155 16.89 -56.37 -18.86
CA LYS A 155 18.28 -55.96 -19.09
C LYS A 155 18.73 -56.25 -20.53
N ASP A 156 18.46 -57.45 -21.03
CA ASP A 156 18.87 -57.85 -22.39
C ASP A 156 18.12 -57.03 -23.47
N THR A 157 16.91 -56.55 -23.16
CA THR A 157 16.07 -55.80 -24.11
C THR A 157 16.30 -54.28 -24.08
N PHE A 158 16.44 -53.69 -22.89
CA PHE A 158 16.45 -52.24 -22.66
C PHE A 158 17.72 -51.72 -21.99
N GLY A 159 18.66 -52.59 -21.63
CA GLY A 159 19.89 -52.20 -20.93
C GLY A 159 19.60 -51.64 -19.53
N ASP A 160 20.43 -50.70 -19.09
CA ASP A 160 20.34 -50.13 -17.74
C ASP A 160 19.03 -49.34 -17.51
N CYS A 161 18.47 -48.74 -18.56
CA CYS A 161 17.20 -48.00 -18.47
C CYS A 161 15.98 -48.89 -18.21
N GLY A 162 16.06 -50.20 -18.49
CA GLY A 162 14.99 -51.14 -18.20
C GLY A 162 15.02 -51.73 -16.79
N ARG A 163 16.01 -51.35 -15.97
CA ARG A 163 16.17 -51.90 -14.62
C ARG A 163 15.20 -51.22 -13.65
N PRO A 164 14.26 -51.96 -13.04
CA PRO A 164 13.43 -51.45 -11.96
C PRO A 164 14.27 -51.05 -10.75
N THR A 165 13.84 -50.00 -10.05
CA THR A 165 14.46 -49.55 -8.80
C THR A 165 13.53 -49.59 -7.60
N VAL A 166 12.24 -49.88 -7.83
CA VAL A 166 11.19 -49.93 -6.82
C VAL A 166 10.39 -51.23 -6.96
N GLY A 167 10.18 -51.91 -5.84
CA GLY A 167 9.32 -53.09 -5.74
C GLY A 167 7.86 -52.68 -5.76
N TRP A 168 7.03 -53.44 -6.47
CA TRP A 168 5.59 -53.19 -6.57
C TRP A 168 4.86 -54.47 -6.23
N GLN A 169 4.40 -54.59 -4.97
CA GLN A 169 3.74 -55.76 -4.41
C GLN A 169 2.35 -55.36 -3.92
N ILE A 170 1.53 -54.83 -4.82
CA ILE A 170 0.25 -54.23 -4.43
C ILE A 170 -0.79 -55.26 -4.00
N ASP A 171 -0.75 -56.49 -4.54
CA ASP A 171 -1.81 -57.49 -4.37
C ASP A 171 -1.49 -58.77 -3.55
N PRO A 172 -0.25 -59.11 -3.14
CA PRO A 172 -0.02 -60.23 -2.23
C PRO A 172 -0.79 -60.09 -0.91
N PHE A 173 -1.29 -61.22 -0.38
CA PHE A 173 -2.11 -61.25 0.83
C PHE A 173 -1.28 -61.26 2.11
N GLY A 174 -0.61 -60.13 2.36
CA GLY A 174 0.36 -59.95 3.43
C GLY A 174 1.80 -60.06 2.92
N HIS A 175 2.73 -59.43 3.65
CA HIS A 175 4.09 -59.23 3.19
C HIS A 175 5.09 -59.91 4.12
N SER A 176 6.07 -60.58 3.52
CA SER A 176 7.09 -61.35 4.22
C SER A 176 8.34 -60.50 4.43
N ARG A 177 8.94 -60.68 5.61
CA ARG A 177 10.26 -60.08 5.89
C ARG A 177 11.31 -60.53 4.87
N GLU A 178 11.20 -61.75 4.35
CA GLU A 178 12.17 -62.29 3.39
C GLU A 178 12.10 -61.57 2.03
N MET A 179 10.91 -61.12 1.59
CA MET A 179 10.76 -60.36 0.36
C MET A 179 11.48 -59.00 0.44
N ALA A 180 11.27 -58.26 1.52
CA ALA A 180 11.98 -57.01 1.80
C ALA A 180 13.52 -57.21 1.82
N SER A 181 13.98 -58.34 2.39
CA SER A 181 15.40 -58.72 2.38
C SER A 181 15.93 -58.99 0.98
N MET A 182 15.16 -59.67 0.14
CA MET A 182 15.54 -59.92 -1.25
C MET A 182 15.57 -58.63 -2.08
N PHE A 183 14.59 -57.73 -1.93
CA PHE A 183 14.61 -56.43 -2.60
C PHE A 183 15.84 -55.60 -2.22
N ALA A 184 16.18 -55.52 -0.93
CA ALA A 184 17.39 -54.84 -0.47
C ALA A 184 18.67 -55.45 -1.11
N GLN A 185 18.76 -56.79 -1.17
CA GLN A 185 19.89 -57.49 -1.79
C GLN A 185 19.95 -57.32 -3.32
N MET A 186 18.80 -57.16 -3.98
CA MET A 186 18.70 -56.86 -5.40
C MET A 186 18.96 -55.37 -5.72
N ALA A 187 19.27 -54.56 -4.70
CA ALA A 187 19.53 -53.13 -4.78
C ALA A 187 18.30 -52.31 -5.24
N PHE A 188 17.12 -52.71 -4.80
CA PHE A 188 15.93 -51.85 -4.87
C PHE A 188 16.02 -50.76 -3.82
N ASN A 189 15.60 -49.55 -4.18
CA ASN A 189 15.62 -48.38 -3.31
C ASN A 189 14.41 -48.36 -2.37
N GLY A 190 13.30 -48.95 -2.80
CA GLY A 190 12.11 -49.09 -1.98
C GLY A 190 11.14 -50.12 -2.54
N GLU A 191 10.06 -50.35 -1.81
CA GLU A 191 8.92 -51.17 -2.22
C GLU A 191 7.61 -50.50 -1.81
N PHE A 192 6.54 -50.77 -2.57
CA PHE A 192 5.20 -50.33 -2.24
C PHE A 192 4.20 -51.48 -2.30
N PHE A 193 3.27 -51.46 -1.34
CA PHE A 193 2.19 -52.44 -1.27
C PHE A 193 0.89 -51.85 -0.70
N ALA A 194 -0.25 -52.50 -0.98
CA ALA A 194 -1.56 -52.03 -0.55
C ALA A 194 -2.15 -52.81 0.63
N ARG A 195 -1.92 -54.13 0.66
CA ARG A 195 -2.62 -55.06 1.54
C ARG A 195 -1.92 -55.23 2.88
N MET A 196 -2.64 -55.00 3.97
CA MET A 196 -2.17 -55.23 5.33
C MET A 196 -3.35 -55.41 6.28
N ASP A 197 -3.07 -55.77 7.53
CA ASP A 197 -4.10 -55.81 8.55
C ASP A 197 -4.73 -54.42 8.75
N TYR A 198 -6.07 -54.34 8.69
CA TYR A 198 -6.79 -53.08 8.74
C TYR A 198 -6.63 -52.33 10.07
N VAL A 199 -6.34 -53.03 11.17
CA VAL A 199 -6.06 -52.44 12.48
C VAL A 199 -4.69 -51.76 12.44
N ASP A 200 -3.67 -52.45 11.91
CA ASP A 200 -2.32 -51.90 11.74
C ASP A 200 -2.34 -50.70 10.77
N LYS A 201 -3.05 -50.81 9.64
CA LYS A 201 -3.21 -49.69 8.69
C LYS A 201 -3.78 -48.46 9.37
N LYS A 202 -4.89 -48.60 10.09
CA LYS A 202 -5.55 -47.48 10.77
C LYS A 202 -4.64 -46.84 11.81
N GLN A 203 -3.88 -47.63 12.56
CA GLN A 203 -2.94 -47.10 13.56
C GLN A 203 -1.82 -46.31 12.88
N ARG A 204 -1.20 -46.86 11.83
CA ARG A 204 -0.13 -46.20 11.09
C ARG A 204 -0.56 -44.93 10.37
N MET A 205 -1.79 -44.87 9.87
CA MET A 205 -2.35 -43.64 9.31
C MET A 205 -2.48 -42.51 10.35
N LEU A 206 -2.74 -42.86 11.63
CA LEU A 206 -2.81 -41.90 12.74
C LEU A 206 -1.42 -41.49 13.23
N ASP A 207 -0.49 -42.43 13.27
CA ASP A 207 0.88 -42.23 13.79
C ASP A 207 1.86 -41.66 12.74
N LEU A 208 1.38 -41.44 11.50
CA LEU A 208 2.21 -41.04 10.35
C LEU A 208 3.31 -42.07 10.07
N GLU A 209 2.99 -43.36 10.14
CA GLU A 209 3.88 -44.50 9.94
C GLU A 209 3.52 -45.34 8.71
N MET A 210 2.85 -44.70 7.74
CA MET A 210 2.56 -45.26 6.41
C MET A 210 3.81 -45.46 5.56
N GLU A 211 4.92 -44.81 5.93
CA GLU A 211 6.23 -44.90 5.29
C GLU A 211 7.25 -45.28 6.36
N MET A 212 8.07 -46.29 6.10
CA MET A 212 9.07 -46.77 7.05
C MET A 212 10.34 -47.26 6.35
N ILE A 213 11.42 -47.39 7.11
CA ILE A 213 12.58 -48.19 6.71
C ILE A 213 12.38 -49.58 7.29
N TRP A 214 12.10 -50.57 6.45
CA TRP A 214 11.91 -51.94 6.90
C TRP A 214 13.27 -52.64 7.04
N GLN A 215 13.68 -52.84 8.30
CA GLN A 215 14.85 -53.65 8.62
C GLN A 215 14.47 -55.14 8.53
N SER A 216 14.82 -55.77 7.40
CA SER A 216 14.37 -57.13 7.07
C SER A 216 15.28 -58.25 7.61
N SER A 217 16.44 -57.92 8.19
CA SER A 217 17.32 -58.92 8.81
C SER A 217 18.09 -58.36 10.00
N GLU A 218 18.22 -59.16 11.06
CA GLU A 218 19.03 -58.83 12.23
C GLU A 218 20.54 -59.05 11.96
N PHE A 219 20.89 -59.87 10.97
CA PHE A 219 22.26 -60.32 10.71
C PHE A 219 22.89 -59.64 9.49
N LEU A 220 22.10 -59.25 8.50
CA LEU A 220 22.60 -58.64 7.27
C LEU A 220 22.66 -57.11 7.42
N LYS A 221 23.84 -56.53 7.13
CA LYS A 221 24.08 -55.08 7.20
C LYS A 221 23.34 -54.28 6.11
N ASN A 222 23.05 -54.89 4.97
CA ASN A 222 22.37 -54.27 3.83
C ASN A 222 20.97 -54.88 3.64
N SER A 223 20.14 -54.85 4.69
CA SER A 223 18.78 -55.41 4.71
C SER A 223 17.69 -54.37 4.87
N ASN A 224 18.05 -53.08 4.87
CA ASN A 224 17.10 -52.00 4.99
C ASN A 224 16.58 -51.62 3.60
N VAL A 225 15.26 -51.59 3.44
CA VAL A 225 14.58 -51.09 2.25
C VAL A 225 13.54 -50.05 2.67
N PHE A 226 13.35 -49.00 1.87
CA PHE A 226 12.24 -48.08 2.10
C PHE A 226 10.93 -48.76 1.74
N THR A 227 9.94 -48.70 2.62
CA THR A 227 8.67 -49.37 2.41
C THR A 227 7.55 -48.35 2.56
N GLY A 228 6.79 -48.16 1.49
CA GLY A 228 5.65 -47.24 1.44
C GLY A 228 4.34 -48.00 1.30
N MET A 229 3.37 -47.68 2.13
CA MET A 229 2.04 -48.28 2.06
C MET A 229 1.07 -47.36 1.33
N LEU A 230 0.26 -47.91 0.44
CA LEU A 230 -0.75 -47.15 -0.30
C LEU A 230 -1.92 -46.74 0.61
N TYR A 231 -2.43 -45.53 0.41
CA TYR A 231 -3.39 -44.90 1.32
C TYR A 231 -4.70 -45.68 1.45
N ASN A 232 -5.29 -46.05 0.32
CA ASN A 232 -6.56 -46.76 0.28
C ASN A 232 -6.35 -48.19 -0.25
N HIS A 233 -6.67 -48.43 -1.52
CA HIS A 233 -6.32 -49.63 -2.26
C HIS A 233 -5.22 -49.27 -3.27
N TYR A 234 -4.88 -50.18 -4.18
CA TYR A 234 -4.13 -49.81 -5.40
C TYR A 234 -5.02 -49.23 -6.51
N ALA A 235 -6.33 -49.11 -6.25
CA ALA A 235 -7.29 -48.45 -7.11
C ALA A 235 -7.07 -46.94 -7.25
N ALA A 236 -7.60 -46.35 -8.32
CA ALA A 236 -7.82 -44.91 -8.43
C ALA A 236 -8.66 -44.38 -7.23
N PRO A 237 -8.53 -43.08 -6.87
CA PRO A 237 -9.37 -42.48 -5.84
C PRO A 237 -10.86 -42.73 -6.10
N PRO A 238 -11.68 -42.94 -5.05
CA PRO A 238 -13.11 -43.17 -5.24
C PRO A 238 -13.77 -42.08 -6.08
N GLY A 239 -14.49 -42.48 -7.13
CA GLY A 239 -15.11 -41.56 -8.07
C GLY A 239 -14.17 -41.06 -9.18
N PHE A 240 -12.89 -41.46 -9.22
CA PHE A 240 -11.91 -41.06 -10.25
C PHE A 240 -11.41 -42.25 -11.08
N CYS A 241 -12.18 -43.34 -11.15
CA CYS A 241 -11.88 -44.41 -12.09
C CYS A 241 -12.27 -43.99 -13.52
N PHE A 242 -11.30 -43.73 -14.38
CA PHE A 242 -11.53 -43.28 -15.75
C PHE A 242 -11.48 -44.39 -16.79
N ASP A 243 -11.39 -45.65 -16.36
CA ASP A 243 -11.36 -46.79 -17.25
C ASP A 243 -12.74 -47.04 -17.90
N ILE A 244 -12.75 -47.67 -19.08
CA ILE A 244 -13.98 -48.01 -19.80
C ILE A 244 -14.89 -48.98 -19.04
N ASN A 245 -14.33 -49.74 -18.09
CA ASN A 245 -15.08 -50.67 -17.26
C ASN A 245 -15.69 -50.00 -16.00
N CYS A 246 -15.44 -48.70 -15.80
CA CYS A 246 -15.96 -47.94 -14.68
C CYS A 246 -17.16 -47.07 -15.06
N GLU A 247 -18.05 -46.83 -14.09
CA GLU A 247 -19.25 -46.01 -14.25
C GLU A 247 -19.07 -44.57 -13.73
N ASP A 248 -17.87 -44.21 -13.29
CA ASP A 248 -17.58 -42.89 -12.73
C ASP A 248 -17.68 -41.79 -13.79
N ALA A 249 -18.13 -40.61 -13.35
CA ALA A 249 -18.31 -39.48 -14.26
C ALA A 249 -16.95 -38.98 -14.81
N PRO A 250 -16.84 -38.77 -16.14
CA PRO A 250 -15.68 -38.13 -16.73
C PRO A 250 -15.63 -36.65 -16.36
N ILE A 251 -14.53 -35.97 -16.69
CA ILE A 251 -14.43 -34.52 -16.56
C ILE A 251 -15.10 -33.85 -17.76
N ILE A 252 -16.24 -33.21 -17.49
CA ILE A 252 -17.09 -32.50 -18.45
C ILE A 252 -16.77 -31.02 -18.35
N ASP A 253 -16.01 -30.52 -19.32
CA ASP A 253 -15.51 -29.14 -19.41
C ASP A 253 -16.23 -28.28 -20.47
N GLY A 254 -17.28 -28.81 -21.09
CA GLY A 254 -18.10 -28.08 -22.06
C GLY A 254 -18.99 -27.02 -21.40
N GLU A 255 -19.41 -26.03 -22.17
CA GLU A 255 -20.41 -25.03 -21.76
C GLU A 255 -21.81 -25.68 -21.74
N SER A 256 -22.08 -26.49 -20.72
CA SER A 256 -23.34 -27.22 -20.57
C SER A 256 -23.76 -27.29 -19.10
N TYR A 257 -25.04 -27.61 -18.85
CA TYR A 257 -25.56 -27.83 -17.50
C TYR A 257 -24.81 -28.94 -16.76
N ASP A 258 -24.28 -29.93 -17.49
CA ASP A 258 -23.56 -31.08 -16.93
C ASP A 258 -22.07 -30.79 -16.66
N ASN A 259 -21.61 -29.54 -16.81
CA ASN A 259 -20.22 -29.19 -16.49
C ASN A 259 -19.93 -29.48 -15.00
N ASN A 260 -18.93 -30.31 -14.76
CA ASN A 260 -18.61 -30.81 -13.42
C ASN A 260 -17.18 -30.45 -12.97
N VAL A 261 -16.46 -29.59 -13.71
CA VAL A 261 -15.05 -29.29 -13.43
C VAL A 261 -14.83 -28.83 -12.00
N ASP A 262 -15.59 -27.84 -11.52
CA ASP A 262 -15.40 -27.25 -10.20
C ASP A 262 -15.63 -28.28 -9.08
N ALA A 263 -16.67 -29.11 -9.22
CA ALA A 263 -16.99 -30.15 -8.25
C ALA A 263 -15.88 -31.22 -8.22
N ARG A 264 -15.47 -31.72 -9.39
CA ARG A 264 -14.47 -32.79 -9.52
C ARG A 264 -13.09 -32.36 -9.05
N VAL A 265 -12.67 -31.14 -9.36
CA VAL A 265 -11.40 -30.60 -8.88
C VAL A 265 -11.42 -30.41 -7.36
N SER A 266 -12.52 -29.91 -6.80
CA SER A 266 -12.66 -29.74 -5.35
C SER A 266 -12.64 -31.08 -4.61
N GLU A 267 -13.38 -32.08 -5.10
CA GLU A 267 -13.38 -33.44 -4.57
C GLU A 267 -11.96 -34.05 -4.57
N PHE A 268 -11.24 -33.89 -5.68
CA PHE A 268 -9.86 -34.39 -5.80
C PHE A 268 -8.92 -33.71 -4.80
N ILE A 269 -9.00 -32.38 -4.67
CA ILE A 269 -8.19 -31.61 -3.71
C ILE A 269 -8.49 -32.07 -2.27
N ASP A 270 -9.76 -32.28 -1.93
CA ASP A 270 -10.15 -32.72 -0.60
C ASP A 270 -9.69 -34.15 -0.29
N TYR A 271 -9.75 -35.05 -1.28
CA TYR A 271 -9.17 -36.39 -1.18
C TYR A 271 -7.67 -36.32 -0.92
N VAL A 272 -6.91 -35.59 -1.74
CA VAL A 272 -5.45 -35.43 -1.58
C VAL A 272 -5.11 -34.78 -0.23
N ARG A 273 -5.87 -33.78 0.21
CA ARG A 273 -5.66 -33.11 1.50
C ARG A 273 -5.86 -34.07 2.67
N ASN A 274 -6.83 -34.97 2.57
CA ASN A 274 -7.05 -35.99 3.60
C ASN A 274 -6.00 -37.09 3.54
N MET A 275 -5.57 -37.48 2.34
CA MET A 275 -4.46 -38.41 2.14
C MET A 275 -3.15 -37.87 2.73
N ALA A 276 -2.81 -36.61 2.46
CA ALA A 276 -1.58 -35.98 2.92
C ALA A 276 -1.44 -35.94 4.46
N LYS A 277 -2.55 -36.00 5.21
CA LYS A 277 -2.53 -36.06 6.68
C LYS A 277 -2.02 -37.39 7.24
N SER A 278 -1.88 -38.43 6.41
CA SER A 278 -1.42 -39.75 6.83
C SER A 278 0.03 -40.05 6.45
N TYR A 279 0.72 -39.11 5.77
CA TYR A 279 2.11 -39.24 5.32
C TYR A 279 2.98 -38.16 5.95
N ARG A 280 4.28 -38.44 6.11
CA ARG A 280 5.26 -37.45 6.61
C ARG A 280 5.77 -36.56 5.48
N SER A 281 5.86 -37.12 4.28
CA SER A 281 6.34 -36.43 3.10
C SER A 281 5.31 -35.45 2.55
N THR A 282 5.78 -34.37 1.92
CA THR A 282 4.93 -33.52 1.07
C THR A 282 4.74 -34.10 -0.34
N HIS A 283 5.26 -35.30 -0.61
CA HIS A 283 5.06 -36.06 -1.84
C HIS A 283 4.03 -37.16 -1.61
N ILE A 284 2.94 -37.12 -2.36
CA ILE A 284 1.81 -38.03 -2.21
C ILE A 284 1.64 -38.82 -3.50
N MET A 285 1.79 -40.13 -3.42
CA MET A 285 1.59 -41.04 -4.55
C MET A 285 0.11 -41.43 -4.66
N VAL A 286 -0.51 -41.14 -5.79
CA VAL A 286 -1.89 -41.51 -6.09
C VAL A 286 -1.87 -42.53 -7.22
N PRO A 287 -2.10 -43.83 -6.92
CA PRO A 287 -2.30 -44.84 -7.96
C PRO A 287 -3.51 -44.45 -8.81
N MET A 288 -3.37 -44.55 -10.13
CA MET A 288 -4.43 -44.28 -11.10
C MET A 288 -4.58 -45.52 -11.98
N GLY A 289 -5.25 -46.55 -11.47
CA GLY A 289 -5.39 -47.85 -12.12
C GLY A 289 -6.12 -48.82 -11.21
N ASP A 290 -6.35 -50.04 -11.68
CA ASP A 290 -6.88 -51.19 -10.92
C ASP A 290 -6.63 -52.47 -11.74
N ASP A 291 -7.24 -53.59 -11.38
CA ASP A 291 -7.17 -54.85 -12.12
C ASP A 291 -7.54 -54.66 -13.61
N PHE A 292 -6.60 -54.99 -14.51
CA PHE A 292 -6.77 -54.98 -15.97
C PHE A 292 -7.37 -53.69 -16.57
N GLN A 293 -7.07 -52.53 -15.99
CA GLN A 293 -7.47 -51.23 -16.55
C GLN A 293 -6.55 -50.79 -17.71
N TYR A 294 -6.89 -49.68 -18.35
CA TYR A 294 -6.19 -49.10 -19.51
C TYR A 294 -6.33 -49.92 -20.80
N GLU A 295 -7.35 -50.77 -20.94
CA GLU A 295 -7.67 -51.40 -22.24
C GLU A 295 -7.90 -50.34 -23.34
N ASP A 296 -8.48 -49.19 -22.96
CA ASP A 296 -8.48 -47.95 -23.74
C ASP A 296 -7.83 -46.82 -22.92
N ALA A 297 -6.50 -46.77 -22.95
CA ALA A 297 -5.72 -45.78 -22.20
C ALA A 297 -6.08 -44.32 -22.54
N ALA A 298 -6.69 -44.04 -23.70
CA ALA A 298 -7.02 -42.68 -24.13
C ALA A 298 -8.07 -42.04 -23.21
N VAL A 299 -9.02 -42.83 -22.70
CA VAL A 299 -10.07 -42.33 -21.79
C VAL A 299 -9.44 -41.90 -20.46
N ASN A 300 -8.53 -42.71 -19.92
CA ASN A 300 -7.83 -42.44 -18.66
C ASN A 300 -6.98 -41.18 -18.78
N PHE A 301 -6.06 -41.15 -19.75
CA PHE A 301 -5.14 -40.01 -19.91
C PHE A 301 -5.88 -38.71 -20.23
N LYS A 302 -6.92 -38.73 -21.06
CA LYS A 302 -7.70 -37.52 -21.38
C LYS A 302 -8.32 -36.88 -20.15
N ASN A 303 -8.86 -37.68 -19.22
CA ASN A 303 -9.44 -37.15 -17.99
C ASN A 303 -8.35 -36.70 -17.00
N MET A 304 -7.24 -37.43 -16.88
CA MET A 304 -6.10 -36.99 -16.06
C MET A 304 -5.50 -35.66 -16.55
N ASP A 305 -5.34 -35.49 -17.87
CA ASP A 305 -4.82 -34.27 -18.47
C ASP A 305 -5.72 -33.07 -18.16
N LYS A 306 -7.05 -33.25 -18.25
CA LYS A 306 -8.03 -32.23 -17.85
C LYS A 306 -7.90 -31.88 -16.37
N LEU A 307 -7.82 -32.88 -15.49
CA LEU A 307 -7.69 -32.67 -14.04
C LEU A 307 -6.46 -31.82 -13.71
N ILE A 308 -5.29 -32.18 -14.28
CA ILE A 308 -4.04 -31.45 -14.10
C ILE A 308 -4.18 -30.01 -14.62
N LYS A 309 -4.76 -29.83 -15.81
CA LYS A 309 -4.93 -28.51 -16.43
C LYS A 309 -5.80 -27.57 -15.58
N PHE A 310 -6.92 -28.04 -15.05
CA PHE A 310 -7.82 -27.20 -14.26
C PHE A 310 -7.24 -26.85 -12.88
N LEU A 311 -6.49 -27.76 -12.26
CA LEU A 311 -5.73 -27.45 -11.04
C LEU A 311 -4.75 -26.28 -11.26
N TRP A 312 -4.00 -26.29 -12.36
CA TRP A 312 -3.10 -25.18 -12.71
C TRP A 312 -3.84 -23.88 -13.04
N LEU A 313 -5.00 -23.96 -13.70
CA LEU A 313 -5.81 -22.79 -14.02
C LEU A 313 -6.32 -22.09 -12.76
N ILE A 314 -6.82 -22.84 -11.78
CA ILE A 314 -7.29 -22.27 -10.50
C ILE A 314 -6.15 -21.57 -9.77
N LEU A 315 -4.95 -22.16 -9.73
CA LEU A 315 -3.77 -21.55 -9.13
C LEU A 315 -3.38 -20.24 -9.83
N LEU A 316 -3.44 -20.21 -11.17
CA LEU A 316 -3.18 -19.00 -11.96
C LEU A 316 -4.19 -17.88 -11.62
N VAL A 317 -5.48 -18.20 -11.63
CA VAL A 317 -6.56 -17.24 -11.34
C VAL A 317 -6.44 -16.70 -9.92
N ALA A 318 -6.20 -17.58 -8.94
CA ALA A 318 -5.99 -17.18 -7.55
C ALA A 318 -4.77 -16.24 -7.43
N SER A 319 -3.66 -16.58 -8.09
CA SER A 319 -2.45 -15.75 -8.08
C SER A 319 -2.69 -14.35 -8.65
N ILE A 320 -3.38 -14.25 -9.79
CA ILE A 320 -3.75 -12.97 -10.40
C ILE A 320 -4.67 -12.17 -9.47
N TYR A 321 -5.68 -12.81 -8.87
CA TYR A 321 -6.61 -12.17 -7.94
C TYR A 321 -5.87 -11.54 -6.75
N TYR A 322 -5.01 -12.30 -6.07
CA TYR A 322 -4.24 -11.78 -4.93
C TYR A 322 -3.24 -10.71 -5.35
N CYS A 323 -2.61 -10.84 -6.52
CA CYS A 323 -1.74 -9.80 -7.07
C CYS A 323 -2.49 -8.47 -7.23
N ILE A 324 -3.70 -8.48 -7.80
CA ILE A 324 -4.52 -7.28 -8.00
C ILE A 324 -4.89 -6.66 -6.65
N ILE A 325 -5.36 -7.45 -5.70
CA ILE A 325 -5.77 -6.96 -4.37
C ILE A 325 -4.61 -6.27 -3.65
N VAL A 326 -3.41 -6.88 -3.65
CA VAL A 326 -2.23 -6.29 -3.00
C VAL A 326 -1.79 -5.00 -3.72
N CYS A 327 -1.78 -5.00 -5.06
CA CYS A 327 -1.48 -3.79 -5.83
C CYS A 327 -2.45 -2.65 -5.53
N LEU A 328 -3.76 -2.91 -5.47
CA LEU A 328 -4.78 -1.91 -5.11
C LEU A 328 -4.57 -1.40 -3.67
N SER A 329 -4.20 -2.27 -2.73
CA SER A 329 -3.87 -1.87 -1.36
C SER A 329 -2.65 -0.96 -1.28
N SER A 330 -1.62 -1.19 -2.11
CA SER A 330 -0.45 -0.32 -2.18
C SER A 330 -0.79 1.05 -2.75
N ILE A 331 -1.67 1.11 -3.76
CA ILE A 331 -2.17 2.38 -4.31
C ILE A 331 -2.99 3.15 -3.27
N ASP A 332 -3.89 2.50 -2.54
CA ASP A 332 -4.66 3.13 -1.46
C ASP A 332 -3.74 3.72 -0.38
N ARG A 333 -2.71 2.96 0.03
CA ARG A 333 -1.71 3.44 1.00
C ARG A 333 -0.96 4.68 0.50
N TYR A 334 -0.64 4.74 -0.80
CA TYR A 334 0.02 5.91 -1.39
C TYR A 334 -0.84 7.17 -1.33
N TYR A 335 -2.13 7.08 -1.62
CA TYR A 335 -3.00 8.25 -1.58
C TYR A 335 -3.43 8.66 -0.16
N THR A 336 -3.59 7.71 0.75
CA THR A 336 -4.19 7.97 2.07
C THR A 336 -3.17 8.06 3.22
N LYS A 337 -2.00 7.45 3.08
CA LYS A 337 -1.00 7.26 4.15
C LYS A 337 0.44 7.54 3.69
N SER A 338 0.63 8.45 2.74
CA SER A 338 1.96 8.83 2.24
C SER A 338 2.81 9.60 3.25
N THR A 339 2.18 10.36 4.14
CA THR A 339 2.87 11.21 5.13
C THR A 339 2.55 10.80 6.56
N HIS A 340 3.52 11.01 7.46
CA HIS A 340 3.31 10.87 8.90
C HIS A 340 3.94 12.05 9.66
N ILE A 341 3.51 12.21 10.92
CA ILE A 341 4.11 13.13 11.87
C ILE A 341 4.94 12.30 12.85
N GLY A 342 6.25 12.42 12.77
CA GLY A 342 7.20 11.86 13.72
C GLY A 342 7.53 12.84 14.85
N ILE A 343 8.02 12.32 15.97
CA ILE A 343 8.55 13.12 17.07
C ILE A 343 10.08 13.10 17.00
N GLU A 344 10.70 14.25 16.84
CA GLU A 344 12.15 14.40 16.97
C GLU A 344 12.53 14.84 18.38
N ARG A 345 13.59 14.26 18.94
CA ARG A 345 14.09 14.54 20.30
C ARG A 345 15.55 15.03 20.36
N ASN A 346 16.16 15.29 19.21
CA ASN A 346 17.54 15.81 19.09
C ASN A 346 17.64 17.32 19.41
N TYR A 347 17.06 17.76 20.53
CA TYR A 347 16.81 19.17 20.87
C TYR A 347 18.05 20.04 21.02
N ILE A 348 19.22 19.42 21.08
CA ILE A 348 20.52 20.07 21.15
C ILE A 348 20.88 20.75 19.81
N PHE A 349 20.35 20.25 18.69
CA PHE A 349 20.81 20.62 17.35
C PHE A 349 19.83 21.49 16.55
N TRP A 350 18.72 21.90 17.13
CA TRP A 350 17.78 22.82 16.47
C TRP A 350 17.55 24.09 17.26
N ASN A 351 17.18 25.14 16.52
CA ASN A 351 16.66 26.37 17.10
C ASN A 351 15.13 26.36 16.95
N THR A 352 14.45 26.89 17.95
CA THR A 352 12.98 27.00 18.01
C THR A 352 12.60 28.47 17.87
N THR A 353 11.63 28.78 17.02
CA THR A 353 11.11 30.12 16.81
C THR A 353 10.33 30.58 18.02
N ILE A 354 10.59 31.80 18.47
CA ILE A 354 9.83 32.42 19.57
C ILE A 354 8.44 32.80 19.05
N PRO A 355 7.36 32.65 19.85
CA PRO A 355 6.01 33.08 19.46
C PRO A 355 5.93 34.57 19.07
N SER A 356 4.96 34.90 18.22
CA SER A 356 4.60 36.29 17.88
C SER A 356 3.70 36.92 18.93
N VAL A 357 3.69 38.25 18.96
CA VAL A 357 2.68 39.03 19.67
C VAL A 357 2.09 40.09 18.73
N THR A 358 0.75 40.18 18.72
CA THR A 358 0.02 41.26 18.04
C THR A 358 -0.56 42.19 19.10
N VAL A 359 -0.24 43.48 19.04
CA VAL A 359 -0.72 44.51 19.98
C VAL A 359 -1.62 45.50 19.27
N CYS A 360 -2.86 45.62 19.73
CA CYS A 360 -3.87 46.54 19.24
C CYS A 360 -4.05 47.69 20.25
N PRO A 361 -3.66 48.93 19.93
CA PRO A 361 -3.92 50.08 20.79
C PRO A 361 -5.40 50.48 20.74
N VAL A 362 -5.92 50.97 21.87
CA VAL A 362 -7.28 51.54 21.94
C VAL A 362 -7.32 52.95 21.35
N ASP A 363 -6.26 53.74 21.59
CA ASP A 363 -6.09 55.07 20.98
C ASP A 363 -5.48 54.93 19.57
N ARG A 364 -6.29 55.16 18.54
CA ARG A 364 -5.93 54.87 17.13
C ARG A 364 -5.82 56.12 16.26
N LEU A 365 -6.68 57.10 16.49
CA LEU A 365 -6.77 58.29 15.64
C LEU A 365 -5.80 59.36 16.13
N ASN A 366 -5.10 60.00 15.20
CA ASN A 366 -4.23 61.11 15.53
C ASN A 366 -5.04 62.42 15.54
N ILE A 367 -5.06 63.10 16.68
CA ILE A 367 -5.82 64.35 16.87
C ILE A 367 -5.42 65.45 15.87
N THR A 368 -4.14 65.50 15.46
CA THR A 368 -3.63 66.49 14.50
C THR A 368 -4.14 66.20 13.10
N TYR A 369 -4.03 64.96 12.65
CA TYR A 369 -4.53 64.55 11.32
C TYR A 369 -6.05 64.69 11.21
N PHE A 370 -6.76 64.37 12.28
CA PHE A 370 -8.19 64.61 12.36
C PHE A 370 -8.53 66.11 12.29
N ALA A 371 -7.79 66.97 13.00
CA ALA A 371 -8.00 68.42 12.93
C ALA A 371 -7.76 68.98 11.51
N ASP A 372 -6.74 68.49 10.81
CA ASP A 372 -6.45 68.89 9.43
C ASP A 372 -7.50 68.35 8.45
N PHE A 373 -8.00 67.13 8.65
CA PHE A 373 -9.11 66.57 7.90
C PHE A 373 -10.39 67.39 8.08
N CYS A 374 -10.77 67.75 9.31
CA CYS A 374 -11.93 68.61 9.58
C CYS A 374 -11.79 70.00 8.95
N ARG A 375 -10.58 70.58 8.97
CA ARG A 375 -10.31 71.88 8.35
C ARG A 375 -10.53 71.85 6.83
N THR A 376 -10.08 70.78 6.19
CA THR A 376 -10.18 70.59 4.73
C THR A 376 -11.63 70.37 4.30
N ASN A 377 -12.43 69.67 5.10
CA ASN A 377 -13.83 69.36 4.83
C ASN A 377 -14.84 70.36 5.44
N GLY A 378 -14.37 71.48 6.01
CA GLY A 378 -15.25 72.53 6.54
C GLY A 378 -16.03 72.19 7.82
N ILE A 379 -15.67 71.11 8.52
CA ILE A 379 -16.37 70.59 9.71
C ILE A 379 -15.98 71.42 10.95
N LYS A 380 -16.95 72.05 11.62
CA LYS A 380 -16.70 72.97 12.76
C LYS A 380 -17.69 72.75 13.90
N GLY A 381 -17.29 73.16 15.10
CA GLY A 381 -18.15 73.16 16.28
C GLY A 381 -18.55 71.73 16.71
N PRO A 382 -19.80 71.52 17.20
CA PRO A 382 -20.26 70.23 17.75
C PRO A 382 -20.15 69.05 16.78
N GLN A 383 -20.23 69.30 15.47
CA GLN A 383 -20.09 68.25 14.44
C GLN A 383 -18.72 67.57 14.47
N ARG A 384 -17.67 68.30 14.86
CA ARG A 384 -16.31 67.76 14.98
C ARG A 384 -16.22 66.71 16.08
N ASP A 385 -16.81 66.99 17.24
CA ASP A 385 -16.75 66.10 18.40
C ASP A 385 -17.60 64.84 18.16
N ILE A 386 -18.76 65.00 17.50
CA ILE A 386 -19.62 63.89 17.08
C ILE A 386 -18.90 62.98 16.08
N LEU A 387 -18.21 63.57 15.09
CA LEU A 387 -17.47 62.79 14.10
C LEU A 387 -16.26 62.08 14.72
N TRP A 388 -15.58 62.72 15.68
CA TRP A 388 -14.49 62.07 16.43
C TRP A 388 -14.99 60.82 17.16
N ASP A 389 -16.05 60.95 17.96
CA ASP A 389 -16.62 59.84 18.72
C ASP A 389 -17.10 58.72 17.79
N PHE A 390 -17.71 59.06 16.65
CA PHE A 390 -18.09 58.09 15.63
C PHE A 390 -16.88 57.32 15.06
N LEU A 391 -15.84 58.03 14.60
CA LEU A 391 -14.68 57.40 13.98
C LEU A 391 -13.84 56.61 14.99
N GLU A 392 -13.75 57.05 16.24
CA GLU A 392 -13.03 56.34 17.31
C GLU A 392 -13.73 55.02 17.66
N ASN A 393 -15.06 55.03 17.79
CA ASN A 393 -15.84 53.81 18.02
C ASN A 393 -15.85 52.89 16.78
N LEU A 394 -15.93 53.44 15.57
CA LEU A 394 -15.84 52.66 14.34
C LEU A 394 -14.46 52.01 14.20
N ALA A 395 -13.39 52.76 14.45
CA ALA A 395 -12.02 52.26 14.42
C ALA A 395 -11.81 51.16 15.46
N ASN A 396 -12.38 51.26 16.66
CA ASN A 396 -12.30 50.25 17.72
C ASN A 396 -13.37 49.14 17.62
N SER A 397 -14.19 49.13 16.56
CA SER A 397 -15.26 48.15 16.43
C SER A 397 -14.76 46.78 15.97
N THR A 398 -15.35 45.74 16.55
CA THR A 398 -15.11 44.32 16.31
C THR A 398 -16.43 43.55 16.50
N TYR A 399 -16.44 42.24 16.24
CA TYR A 399 -17.61 41.37 16.38
C TYR A 399 -18.26 41.39 17.77
N ILE A 400 -17.53 41.83 18.79
CA ILE A 400 -17.99 41.86 20.19
C ILE A 400 -18.72 43.17 20.54
N ASN A 401 -18.37 44.28 19.89
CA ASN A 401 -18.76 45.63 20.33
C ASN A 401 -19.40 46.50 19.24
N PHE A 402 -19.85 45.93 18.11
CA PHE A 402 -20.57 46.70 17.08
C PHE A 402 -21.80 47.46 17.60
N GLN A 403 -22.45 46.98 18.68
CA GLN A 403 -23.55 47.67 19.34
C GLN A 403 -23.16 49.02 19.99
N ASN A 404 -21.87 49.25 20.23
CA ASN A 404 -21.37 50.47 20.89
C ASN A 404 -21.16 51.63 19.92
N ILE A 405 -21.21 51.40 18.59
CA ILE A 405 -21.05 52.48 17.60
C ILE A 405 -22.16 53.52 17.77
N PRO A 406 -21.86 54.80 18.02
CA PRO A 406 -22.87 55.82 18.28
C PRO A 406 -23.79 56.01 17.07
N GLN A 407 -25.09 56.13 17.34
CA GLN A 407 -26.11 56.37 16.31
C GLN A 407 -26.80 57.70 16.62
N ASN A 408 -26.70 58.64 15.69
CA ASN A 408 -27.27 59.98 15.79
C ASN A 408 -27.62 60.49 14.39
N GLU A 409 -28.77 61.15 14.21
CA GLU A 409 -29.18 61.74 12.92
C GLU A 409 -28.16 62.77 12.39
N GLN A 410 -27.41 63.42 13.28
CA GLN A 410 -26.32 64.33 12.90
C GLN A 410 -25.12 63.58 12.29
N ILE A 411 -24.88 62.32 12.65
CA ILE A 411 -23.82 61.50 12.04
C ILE A 411 -24.17 61.20 10.58
N ASP A 412 -25.44 60.90 10.29
CA ASP A 412 -25.91 60.65 8.93
C ASP A 412 -25.70 61.87 8.03
N GLN A 413 -26.08 63.06 8.52
CA GLN A 413 -25.86 64.33 7.81
C GLN A 413 -24.37 64.58 7.54
N ILE A 414 -23.51 64.38 8.55
CA ILE A 414 -22.06 64.57 8.40
C ILE A 414 -21.47 63.59 7.38
N ILE A 415 -21.89 62.32 7.40
CA ILE A 415 -21.42 61.29 6.45
C ILE A 415 -21.84 61.62 5.02
N GLU A 416 -23.08 62.09 4.83
CA GLU A 416 -23.59 62.53 3.53
C GLU A 416 -22.86 63.78 3.02
N ASP A 417 -22.64 64.78 3.87
CA ASP A 417 -21.96 66.04 3.54
C ASP A 417 -20.51 65.82 3.08
N ILE A 418 -19.80 64.87 3.70
CA ILE A 418 -18.41 64.51 3.32
C ILE A 418 -18.34 63.42 2.25
N GLY A 419 -19.49 62.85 1.84
CA GLY A 419 -19.57 61.76 0.86
C GLY A 419 -18.87 60.46 1.28
N LEU A 420 -18.80 60.16 2.58
CA LEU A 420 -18.09 58.99 3.09
C LEU A 420 -18.90 57.71 2.87
N LYS A 421 -18.48 56.89 1.91
CA LYS A 421 -19.08 55.57 1.67
C LYS A 421 -18.49 54.50 2.60
N PRO A 422 -19.24 53.44 2.94
CA PRO A 422 -18.75 52.35 3.78
C PRO A 422 -17.43 51.70 3.30
N GLU A 423 -17.24 51.61 1.99
CA GLU A 423 -16.03 51.06 1.36
C GLU A 423 -14.76 51.84 1.73
N HIS A 424 -14.87 53.12 2.08
CA HIS A 424 -13.75 54.00 2.42
C HIS A 424 -13.56 54.20 3.94
N TYR A 425 -14.35 53.52 4.79
CA TYR A 425 -14.21 53.65 6.25
C TYR A 425 -12.79 53.30 6.72
N THR A 426 -12.25 52.15 6.30
CA THR A 426 -10.91 51.69 6.70
C THR A 426 -9.81 52.55 6.11
N GLU A 427 -9.99 53.04 4.88
CA GLU A 427 -9.05 53.96 4.24
C GLU A 427 -8.96 55.29 4.99
N LEU A 428 -10.10 55.86 5.38
CA LEU A 428 -10.16 57.08 6.20
C LEU A 428 -9.52 56.84 7.57
N ILE A 429 -9.85 55.75 8.26
CA ILE A 429 -9.25 55.40 9.55
C ILE A 429 -7.73 55.28 9.41
N TYR A 430 -7.24 54.59 8.39
CA TYR A 430 -5.81 54.45 8.13
C TYR A 430 -5.12 55.81 7.90
N ASN A 431 -5.71 56.70 7.10
CA ASN A 431 -5.14 58.04 6.84
C ASN A 431 -5.15 58.93 8.09
N LEU A 432 -6.11 58.74 8.99
CA LEU A 432 -6.19 59.43 10.28
C LEU A 432 -5.32 58.81 11.37
N THR A 433 -4.86 57.57 11.17
CA THR A 433 -3.93 56.87 12.06
C THR A 433 -2.49 57.12 11.62
N TYR A 434 -1.70 57.71 12.50
CA TYR A 434 -0.27 57.83 12.24
C TYR A 434 0.45 56.53 12.61
N ASP A 435 1.20 55.95 11.66
CA ASP A 435 2.04 54.79 11.93
C ASP A 435 3.26 55.19 12.77
N ARG A 436 3.19 54.88 14.07
CA ARG A 436 4.23 55.26 15.03
C ARG A 436 5.51 54.43 14.90
N THR A 437 5.59 53.47 13.98
CA THR A 437 6.87 52.81 13.65
C THR A 437 7.83 53.73 12.90
N TYR A 438 7.32 54.81 12.27
CA TYR A 438 8.11 55.83 11.58
C TYR A 438 8.54 56.99 12.50
N GLU A 439 8.15 56.98 13.79
CA GLU A 439 8.62 57.99 14.74
C GLU A 439 10.12 57.86 15.01
N PRO A 440 10.83 58.95 15.28
CA PRO A 440 12.20 58.85 15.74
C PRO A 440 12.28 58.26 17.15
N ASN A 441 13.39 57.58 17.46
CA ASN A 441 13.57 56.86 18.74
C ASN A 441 13.38 57.72 20.01
N PHE A 442 13.69 59.02 19.95
CA PHE A 442 13.54 59.94 21.08
C PHE A 442 12.07 60.28 21.42
N ASN A 443 11.13 59.99 20.51
CA ASN A 443 9.70 60.20 20.71
C ASN A 443 8.96 58.96 21.22
N GLU A 444 9.68 57.94 21.72
CA GLU A 444 9.11 56.68 22.21
C GLU A 444 8.45 55.85 21.10
N ARG A 445 9.13 55.77 19.95
CA ARG A 445 8.77 54.96 18.77
C ARG A 445 8.30 53.55 19.15
N ILE A 446 7.28 53.04 18.45
CA ILE A 446 6.90 51.62 18.53
C ILE A 446 8.07 50.75 18.05
N ARG A 447 8.55 49.87 18.94
CA ARG A 447 9.68 49.00 18.64
C ARG A 447 9.54 47.66 19.34
N CYS A 448 10.01 46.62 18.66
CA CYS A 448 10.18 45.29 19.22
C CYS A 448 11.68 45.07 19.44
N MET A 449 12.08 44.73 20.66
CA MET A 449 13.50 44.59 21.00
C MET A 449 13.75 43.51 22.06
N ASP A 450 14.91 42.87 21.96
CA ASP A 450 15.53 42.05 23.00
C ASP A 450 16.90 42.65 23.32
N GLY A 451 17.01 43.32 24.47
CA GLY A 451 18.20 44.10 24.83
C GLY A 451 18.54 45.15 23.76
N ALA A 452 19.68 44.97 23.08
CA ALA A 452 20.14 45.84 21.99
C ALA A 452 19.73 45.35 20.59
N MET A 453 19.12 44.16 20.46
CA MET A 453 18.67 43.61 19.20
C MET A 453 17.26 44.13 18.88
N PHE A 454 17.04 44.59 17.65
CA PHE A 454 15.74 45.03 17.20
C PHE A 454 15.09 43.96 16.33
N ILE A 455 13.80 43.71 16.55
CA ILE A 455 12.98 42.79 15.76
C ILE A 455 12.08 43.62 14.85
N HIS A 456 11.78 43.10 13.67
CA HIS A 456 10.87 43.75 12.74
C HIS A 456 9.46 43.90 13.36
N VAL A 457 8.86 45.07 13.17
CA VAL A 457 7.49 45.40 13.62
C VAL A 457 6.72 45.92 12.45
N ARG A 458 5.48 45.46 12.29
CA ARG A 458 4.64 45.88 11.18
C ARG A 458 3.26 46.27 11.66
N GLN A 459 2.72 47.35 11.11
CA GLN A 459 1.30 47.67 11.27
C GLN A 459 0.46 46.73 10.39
N VAL A 460 -0.48 46.02 11.00
CA VAL A 460 -1.34 45.01 10.37
C VAL A 460 -2.80 45.37 10.56
N LEU A 461 -3.64 44.97 9.61
CA LEU A 461 -5.10 45.12 9.71
C LEU A 461 -5.70 43.78 10.13
N THR A 462 -6.43 43.79 11.24
CA THR A 462 -7.01 42.60 11.88
C THR A 462 -8.51 42.80 12.12
N GLU A 463 -9.22 41.79 12.63
CA GLU A 463 -10.61 41.91 13.09
C GLU A 463 -10.79 42.73 14.36
N TRP A 464 -9.69 43.10 15.00
CA TRP A 464 -9.65 44.11 16.03
C TRP A 464 -9.24 45.47 15.47
N GLY A 465 -9.12 45.64 14.15
CA GLY A 465 -8.69 46.83 13.42
C GLY A 465 -7.16 46.98 13.29
N LEU A 466 -6.65 48.21 13.29
CA LEU A 466 -5.21 48.49 13.09
C LEU A 466 -4.39 48.12 14.34
N CYS A 467 -3.50 47.15 14.18
CA CYS A 467 -2.65 46.62 15.24
C CYS A 467 -1.19 46.55 14.79
N TYR A 468 -0.29 46.17 15.69
CA TYR A 468 1.14 46.04 15.43
C TYR A 468 1.61 44.63 15.75
N LEU A 469 2.21 43.96 14.76
CA LEU A 469 2.72 42.61 14.86
C LEU A 469 4.23 42.64 15.06
N GLY A 470 4.71 41.91 16.07
CA GLY A 470 6.13 41.67 16.31
C GLY A 470 6.50 40.19 16.19
N ASN A 471 7.74 39.94 15.78
CA ASN A 471 8.37 38.62 15.76
C ASN A 471 7.58 37.56 14.96
N SER A 472 7.33 37.80 13.68
CA SER A 472 6.51 36.94 12.81
C SER A 472 7.26 36.45 11.58
N ARG A 473 6.92 35.25 11.12
CA ARG A 473 7.42 34.63 9.88
C ARG A 473 6.42 34.72 8.73
N LEU A 474 5.33 35.46 8.92
CA LEU A 474 4.35 35.74 7.88
C LEU A 474 4.95 36.63 6.78
N THR A 475 4.36 36.56 5.60
CA THR A 475 4.84 37.25 4.40
C THR A 475 4.64 38.77 4.49
N GLU A 476 5.33 39.55 3.66
CA GLU A 476 5.23 41.02 3.63
C GLU A 476 3.83 41.54 3.25
N GLU A 477 3.05 40.72 2.55
CA GLU A 477 1.66 41.00 2.16
C GLU A 477 0.73 41.15 3.37
N TYR A 478 1.08 40.57 4.53
CA TYR A 478 0.35 40.81 5.78
C TYR A 478 0.74 42.17 6.38
N SER A 479 0.27 43.25 5.75
CA SER A 479 0.41 44.62 6.23
C SER A 479 -0.91 45.38 6.04
N SER A 480 -1.18 46.35 6.91
CA SER A 480 -2.38 47.20 6.79
C SER A 480 -2.42 47.90 5.42
N ARG A 481 -1.29 48.47 5.00
CA ARG A 481 -1.14 49.15 3.71
C ARG A 481 -1.38 48.24 2.51
N TYR A 482 -0.91 46.99 2.57
CA TYR A 482 -1.14 46.03 1.49
C TYR A 482 -2.61 45.58 1.45
N PHE A 483 -3.25 45.36 2.60
CA PHE A 483 -4.67 44.99 2.63
C PHE A 483 -5.59 46.10 2.12
N ILE A 484 -5.26 47.37 2.42
CA ILE A 484 -6.08 48.52 2.04
C ILE A 484 -5.78 48.97 0.59
N PHE A 485 -4.50 49.06 0.20
CA PHE A 485 -4.08 49.63 -1.09
C PHE A 485 -3.32 48.66 -2.01
N GLY A 486 -2.89 47.49 -1.49
CA GLY A 486 -1.91 46.54 -2.07
C GLY A 486 -0.68 47.18 -2.62
N LYS A 487 -0.18 48.12 -1.84
CA LYS A 487 1.19 48.58 -1.93
C LYS A 487 1.91 48.03 -0.71
N TYR A 488 3.13 47.55 -0.91
CA TYR A 488 4.00 47.20 0.19
C TYR A 488 4.23 48.44 1.11
N PRO A 489 4.58 48.22 2.39
CA PRO A 489 4.94 49.27 3.33
C PRO A 489 5.97 50.25 2.74
N GLU A 490 5.89 51.53 3.14
CA GLU A 490 6.84 52.54 2.69
C GLU A 490 8.22 52.33 3.32
N TYR A 491 9.23 52.96 2.74
CA TYR A 491 10.58 52.89 3.28
C TYR A 491 10.67 53.59 4.64
N ASN A 492 10.88 52.81 5.71
CA ASN A 492 11.14 53.36 7.03
C ASN A 492 12.64 53.59 7.24
N LYS A 493 13.09 54.85 7.14
CA LYS A 493 14.50 55.22 7.34
C LYS A 493 15.07 54.75 8.69
N TYR A 494 14.24 54.60 9.72
CA TYR A 494 14.66 54.18 11.05
C TYR A 494 14.64 52.65 11.25
N GLU A 495 14.21 51.88 10.25
CA GLU A 495 14.31 50.42 10.25
C GLU A 495 15.70 49.92 9.89
N TYR A 496 16.42 50.63 9.03
CA TYR A 496 17.71 50.20 8.47
C TYR A 496 18.96 50.71 9.22
N GLU A 497 18.80 51.49 10.29
CA GLU A 497 19.93 52.04 11.08
C GLU A 497 20.61 50.98 11.98
N ASN A 498 19.98 49.82 12.22
CA ASN A 498 20.51 48.72 13.05
C ASN A 498 20.26 47.35 12.38
N ILE A 499 21.10 46.35 12.66
CA ILE A 499 20.84 44.96 12.25
C ILE A 499 19.55 44.48 12.94
N ARG A 500 18.49 44.28 12.16
CA ARG A 500 17.21 43.75 12.66
C ARG A 500 17.00 42.32 12.25
N LEU A 501 16.47 41.52 13.18
CA LEU A 501 16.04 40.15 12.89
C LEU A 501 14.58 40.17 12.39
N PRO A 502 14.24 39.43 11.32
CA PRO A 502 12.85 39.29 10.89
C PRO A 502 12.01 38.61 11.98
N TYR A 503 12.59 37.61 12.61
CA TYR A 503 12.06 36.92 13.78
C TYR A 503 13.23 36.38 14.62
N GLN A 504 12.95 36.13 15.89
CA GLN A 504 13.89 35.62 16.87
C GLN A 504 13.71 34.10 17.03
N VAL A 505 14.82 33.40 17.12
CA VAL A 505 14.89 31.98 17.43
C VAL A 505 15.73 31.81 18.69
N GLY A 506 15.49 30.74 19.43
CA GLY A 506 16.36 30.35 20.53
C GLY A 506 16.64 28.86 20.59
N SER A 507 17.73 28.51 21.27
CA SER A 507 18.20 27.14 21.42
C SER A 507 18.03 26.67 22.86
N PHE A 508 18.07 25.35 23.07
CA PHE A 508 17.96 24.75 24.40
C PHE A 508 18.94 25.31 25.44
N PHE A 509 20.12 25.80 25.00
CA PHE A 509 21.15 26.35 25.88
C PHE A 509 20.89 27.78 26.34
N GLN A 510 20.00 28.51 25.68
CA GLN A 510 19.65 29.87 26.08
C GLN A 510 18.66 29.82 27.24
N LYS A 511 18.98 30.50 28.34
CA LYS A 511 18.04 30.70 29.44
C LYS A 511 17.33 32.02 29.27
N ASP A 512 16.02 32.02 29.51
CA ASP A 512 15.18 33.21 29.60
C ASP A 512 15.29 34.16 28.40
N THR A 513 14.89 33.67 27.23
CA THR A 513 14.81 34.53 26.04
C THR A 513 13.52 35.31 26.05
N GLN A 514 13.61 36.62 25.88
CA GLN A 514 12.46 37.52 25.94
C GLN A 514 12.59 38.65 24.91
N TYR A 515 11.46 39.17 24.44
CA TYR A 515 11.43 40.41 23.71
C TYR A 515 10.21 41.23 24.12
N ALA A 516 10.26 42.54 23.93
CA ALA A 516 9.16 43.44 24.22
C ALA A 516 8.80 44.32 23.03
N LEU A 517 7.50 44.39 22.71
CA LEU A 517 6.88 45.33 21.80
C LEU A 517 6.33 46.51 22.61
N LEU A 518 7.01 47.64 22.56
CA LEU A 518 6.81 48.82 23.40
C LEU A 518 6.53 50.08 22.57
N GLY A 519 6.03 51.16 23.21
CA GLY A 519 5.88 52.48 22.58
C GLY A 519 4.44 52.97 22.41
N PHE A 520 3.47 52.37 23.11
CA PHE A 520 2.06 52.77 23.01
C PHE A 520 1.70 53.75 24.14
N LYS A 521 1.16 54.93 23.81
CA LYS A 521 0.87 55.99 24.83
C LYS A 521 -0.61 56.04 25.28
N GLY A 522 -1.44 55.14 24.77
CA GLY A 522 -2.88 55.11 25.01
C GLY A 522 -3.29 54.71 26.43
N PRO A 523 -4.60 54.74 26.73
CA PRO A 523 -5.12 54.36 28.04
C PRO A 523 -4.95 52.86 28.32
N ALA A 524 -5.07 52.03 27.29
CA ALA A 524 -4.88 50.59 27.34
C ALA A 524 -4.46 50.03 25.97
N ILE A 525 -3.96 48.80 25.97
CA ILE A 525 -3.75 47.96 24.78
C ILE A 525 -4.47 46.62 24.94
N ILE A 526 -4.66 45.92 23.84
CA ILE A 526 -5.05 44.51 23.81
C ILE A 526 -3.92 43.76 23.09
N ALA A 527 -3.42 42.68 23.67
CA ALA A 527 -2.27 41.95 23.13
C ALA A 527 -2.60 40.47 22.98
N PHE A 528 -2.19 39.88 21.86
CA PHE A 528 -2.47 38.49 21.50
C PHE A 528 -1.16 37.74 21.26
N ALA A 529 -0.90 36.70 22.03
CA ALA A 529 0.22 35.79 21.79
C ALA A 529 -0.21 34.64 20.87
N HIS A 530 0.56 34.38 19.82
CA HIS A 530 0.26 33.32 18.84
C HIS A 530 1.53 32.77 18.19
N SER A 531 1.40 31.72 17.37
CA SER A 531 2.53 31.18 16.61
C SER A 531 3.15 32.23 15.69
N ALA A 532 4.47 32.14 15.48
CA ALA A 532 5.17 32.95 14.49
C ALA A 532 4.73 32.67 13.05
N PHE A 533 4.10 31.53 12.80
CA PHE A 533 3.62 31.09 11.49
C PHE A 533 2.13 31.40 11.27
N GLU A 534 1.48 32.08 12.22
CA GLU A 534 0.03 32.22 12.27
C GLU A 534 -0.37 33.65 12.65
N VAL A 535 -1.63 34.04 12.40
CA VAL A 535 -2.17 35.34 12.83
C VAL A 535 -2.96 35.23 14.14
N MET A 536 -3.20 36.35 14.81
CA MET A 536 -4.06 36.39 16.00
C MET A 536 -5.47 35.85 15.71
N LYS A 537 -6.09 35.24 16.73
CA LYS A 537 -7.49 34.79 16.68
C LYS A 537 -8.41 35.77 17.37
N VAL A 538 -9.53 36.11 16.73
CA VAL A 538 -10.53 37.05 17.28
C VAL A 538 -11.24 36.52 18.53
N ASP A 539 -11.41 35.19 18.64
CA ASP A 539 -12.09 34.50 19.74
C ASP A 539 -11.16 34.21 20.94
N SER A 540 -9.88 34.58 20.85
CA SER A 540 -8.97 34.43 21.97
C SER A 540 -9.28 35.45 23.06
N ASN A 541 -9.59 34.97 24.27
CA ASN A 541 -9.85 35.83 25.43
C ASN A 541 -8.63 36.70 25.71
N SER A 542 -8.74 38.00 25.46
CA SER A 542 -7.70 38.99 25.77
C SER A 542 -8.36 40.23 26.35
N ASP A 543 -7.94 40.61 27.55
CA ASP A 543 -8.48 41.75 28.28
C ASP A 543 -7.68 43.04 27.98
N TYR A 544 -8.29 44.17 28.30
CA TYR A 544 -7.63 45.48 28.23
C TYR A 544 -6.49 45.55 29.26
N ALA A 545 -5.26 45.74 28.80
CA ALA A 545 -4.08 45.92 29.63
C ALA A 545 -3.75 47.41 29.79
N TYR A 546 -3.93 47.93 31.00
CA TYR A 546 -3.67 49.35 31.35
C TYR A 546 -2.20 49.66 31.66
N ASP A 547 -1.44 48.66 32.13
CA ASP A 547 0.00 48.78 32.44
C ASP A 547 0.89 47.95 31.49
N GLY A 548 0.29 47.27 30.51
CA GLY A 548 0.98 46.30 29.64
C GLY A 548 0.97 44.88 30.19
N VAL A 549 1.43 43.92 29.39
CA VAL A 549 1.35 42.47 29.72
C VAL A 549 2.59 41.71 29.29
N LEU A 550 3.09 40.86 30.19
CA LEU A 550 4.15 39.88 29.95
C LEU A 550 3.54 38.47 29.82
N TYR A 551 3.70 37.87 28.65
CA TYR A 551 3.33 36.49 28.36
C TYR A 551 4.50 35.55 28.63
N ASP A 552 4.31 34.59 29.54
CA ASP A 552 5.23 33.46 29.72
C ASP A 552 4.71 32.27 28.91
N LEU A 553 5.43 31.92 27.84
CA LEU A 553 4.99 30.97 26.82
C LEU A 553 5.93 29.77 26.73
N SER A 554 5.36 28.61 26.39
CA SER A 554 6.08 27.46 25.84
C SER A 554 5.62 27.20 24.41
N THR A 555 6.53 26.76 23.55
CA THR A 555 6.27 26.51 22.14
C THR A 555 6.78 25.12 21.77
N GLU A 556 6.00 24.37 20.99
CA GLU A 556 6.42 23.13 20.34
C GLU A 556 6.24 23.29 18.83
N GLU A 557 7.34 23.26 18.08
CA GLU A 557 7.31 23.48 16.64
C GLU A 557 6.87 22.25 15.85
N ILE A 558 6.18 22.51 14.75
CA ILE A 558 5.83 21.55 13.71
C ILE A 558 6.58 21.92 12.44
N THR A 559 7.52 21.08 12.04
CA THR A 559 8.37 21.25 10.86
C THR A 559 7.99 20.26 9.76
N ALA A 560 8.44 20.53 8.54
CA ALA A 560 8.28 19.66 7.39
C ALA A 560 9.64 19.27 6.82
N GLU A 561 9.72 18.08 6.23
CA GLU A 561 10.88 17.64 5.44
C GLU A 561 10.99 18.43 4.12
N ASP A 562 12.21 18.63 3.62
CA ASP A 562 12.49 19.55 2.50
C ASP A 562 11.79 19.14 1.20
N ASN A 563 11.69 17.83 0.94
CA ASN A 563 11.02 17.26 -0.23
C ASN A 563 9.51 17.04 -0.05
N LEU A 564 8.94 17.32 1.14
CA LEU A 564 7.50 17.13 1.39
C LEU A 564 6.65 17.89 0.37
N GLU A 565 7.07 19.09 -0.01
CA GLU A 565 6.35 19.91 -0.99
C GLU A 565 6.36 19.29 -2.40
N GLN A 566 7.49 18.73 -2.81
CA GLN A 566 7.70 18.19 -4.16
C GLN A 566 7.07 16.80 -4.32
N ASP A 567 7.14 15.97 -3.28
CA ASP A 567 6.75 14.56 -3.34
C ASP A 567 5.26 14.33 -3.03
N THR A 568 4.55 15.35 -2.51
CA THR A 568 3.16 15.20 -2.08
C THR A 568 2.27 16.35 -2.52
N THR A 569 1.00 16.04 -2.79
CA THR A 569 -0.03 17.05 -3.00
C THR A 569 -0.65 17.49 -1.67
N VAL A 570 -1.27 18.68 -1.64
CA VAL A 570 -2.00 19.19 -0.47
C VAL A 570 -3.02 18.15 0.05
N ALA A 571 -3.76 17.49 -0.84
CA ALA A 571 -4.74 16.46 -0.46
C ALA A 571 -4.11 15.23 0.25
N MET A 572 -2.90 14.85 -0.15
CA MET A 572 -2.15 13.74 0.46
C MET A 572 -1.65 14.11 1.87
N ARG A 573 -1.04 15.30 2.02
CA ARG A 573 -0.44 15.73 3.29
C ARG A 573 -1.39 16.43 4.26
N ARG A 574 -2.58 16.85 3.80
CA ARG A 574 -3.62 17.55 4.56
C ARG A 574 -3.12 18.79 5.31
N CYS A 575 -2.13 19.46 4.73
CA CYS A 575 -1.61 20.73 5.20
C CYS A 575 -1.19 21.60 4.02
N ARG A 576 -1.18 22.92 4.25
CA ARG A 576 -0.74 23.92 3.27
C ARG A 576 0.48 24.70 3.75
N PHE A 577 1.34 25.07 2.81
CA PHE A 577 2.38 26.07 3.04
C PHE A 577 1.83 27.49 2.84
N PRO A 578 2.48 28.53 3.38
CA PRO A 578 1.96 29.91 3.33
C PRO A 578 1.68 30.45 1.91
N HIS A 579 2.46 30.02 0.92
CA HIS A 579 2.28 30.43 -0.49
C HIS A 579 1.18 29.66 -1.23
N GLU A 580 0.65 28.57 -0.67
CA GLU A 580 -0.38 27.73 -1.29
C GLU A 580 -1.80 28.21 -0.96
N SER A 581 -2.03 29.52 -1.10
CA SER A 581 -3.34 30.12 -0.83
C SER A 581 -4.35 29.77 -1.91
N ASN A 582 -5.48 29.21 -1.48
CA ASN A 582 -6.70 29.06 -2.28
C ASN A 582 -7.79 30.09 -1.88
N LEU A 583 -7.40 31.08 -1.08
CA LEU A 583 -8.28 32.09 -0.52
C LEU A 583 -8.48 33.25 -1.52
N THR A 584 -9.64 33.89 -1.46
CA THR A 584 -10.03 34.96 -2.39
C THR A 584 -9.65 36.34 -1.87
N HIS A 585 -9.81 36.60 -0.57
CA HIS A 585 -9.57 37.93 0.01
C HIS A 585 -8.12 38.10 0.51
N PHE A 586 -7.40 36.99 0.69
CA PHE A 586 -6.06 36.97 1.27
C PHE A 586 -5.02 36.31 0.33
N PRO A 587 -3.84 36.92 0.15
CA PRO A 587 -2.83 36.43 -0.80
C PRO A 587 -1.97 35.28 -0.26
N PHE A 588 -2.06 34.97 1.03
CA PHE A 588 -1.32 33.89 1.69
C PHE A 588 -2.25 33.02 2.53
N TYR A 589 -1.81 31.79 2.80
CA TYR A 589 -2.56 30.83 3.60
C TYR A 589 -2.02 30.74 5.01
N THR A 590 -2.91 30.85 5.98
CA THR A 590 -2.74 30.24 7.29
C THR A 590 -4.09 29.69 7.72
N ARG A 591 -4.11 28.79 8.70
CA ARG A 591 -5.37 28.23 9.21
C ARG A 591 -6.28 29.34 9.74
N ASN A 592 -5.76 30.33 10.47
CA ASN A 592 -6.61 31.39 11.02
C ASN A 592 -7.09 32.35 9.92
N ILE A 593 -6.27 32.67 8.91
CA ILE A 593 -6.69 33.48 7.76
C ILE A 593 -7.80 32.78 6.96
N CYS A 594 -7.71 31.46 6.76
CA CYS A 594 -8.80 30.66 6.19
C CYS A 594 -10.09 30.79 7.01
N GLN A 595 -9.99 30.74 8.35
CA GLN A 595 -11.14 30.98 9.24
C GLN A 595 -11.68 32.42 9.12
N GLN A 596 -10.83 33.43 8.91
CA GLN A 596 -11.27 34.79 8.63
C GLN A 596 -12.08 34.86 7.34
N GLU A 597 -11.61 34.22 6.27
CA GLU A 597 -12.37 34.18 5.01
C GLU A 597 -13.71 33.44 5.16
N CYS A 598 -13.76 32.37 5.95
CA CYS A 598 -15.02 31.74 6.32
C CYS A 598 -15.96 32.72 7.05
N ARG A 599 -15.45 33.53 8.00
CA ARG A 599 -16.25 34.59 8.66
C ARG A 599 -16.72 35.66 7.68
N ILE A 600 -15.89 36.08 6.72
CA ILE A 600 -16.29 37.02 5.65
C ILE A 600 -17.47 36.44 4.86
N ASN A 601 -17.36 35.19 4.43
CA ASN A 601 -18.40 34.54 3.64
C ASN A 601 -19.69 34.32 4.45
N LEU A 602 -19.57 33.98 5.73
CA LEU A 602 -20.70 33.84 6.65
C LEU A 602 -21.39 35.17 6.92
N ALA A 603 -20.64 36.24 7.19
CA ALA A 603 -21.15 37.59 7.37
C ALA A 603 -21.93 38.06 6.12
N TYR A 604 -21.38 37.81 4.93
CA TYR A 604 -22.06 38.11 3.67
C TYR A 604 -23.32 37.25 3.46
N LYS A 605 -23.33 35.98 3.86
CA LYS A 605 -24.50 35.10 3.73
C LYS A 605 -25.69 35.61 4.56
N ILE A 606 -25.42 36.02 5.81
CA ILE A 606 -26.42 36.44 6.80
C ILE A 606 -26.80 37.91 6.63
N CYS A 607 -25.83 38.82 6.77
CA CYS A 607 -26.07 40.27 6.79
C CYS A 607 -25.94 40.95 5.41
N LYS A 608 -25.65 40.18 4.33
CA LYS A 608 -25.51 40.67 2.94
C LYS A 608 -24.40 41.69 2.70
N CYS A 609 -23.53 41.93 3.68
CA CYS A 609 -22.38 42.81 3.60
C CYS A 609 -21.26 42.30 4.51
N ILE A 610 -20.05 42.85 4.36
CA ILE A 610 -18.88 42.49 5.18
C ILE A 610 -18.41 43.66 6.04
N PRO A 611 -17.83 43.42 7.23
CA PRO A 611 -17.21 44.47 8.03
C PRO A 611 -16.12 45.23 7.29
N HIS A 612 -15.99 46.53 7.59
CA HIS A 612 -15.07 47.44 6.90
C HIS A 612 -13.59 47.04 7.02
N PHE A 613 -13.18 46.41 8.12
CA PHE A 613 -11.79 46.04 8.39
C PHE A 613 -11.27 44.84 7.58
N TYR A 614 -12.08 44.19 6.74
CA TYR A 614 -11.60 43.11 5.87
C TYR A 614 -11.08 43.64 4.53
N PRO A 615 -10.00 43.04 3.98
CA PRO A 615 -9.54 43.36 2.64
C PRO A 615 -10.61 42.94 1.62
N ASN A 616 -10.92 43.79 0.64
CA ASN A 616 -11.98 43.56 -0.34
C ASN A 616 -11.52 43.80 -1.79
N ARG A 617 -10.24 43.56 -2.05
CA ARG A 617 -9.58 43.84 -3.34
C ARG A 617 -9.62 42.62 -4.26
N ILE A 618 -10.83 42.18 -4.56
CA ILE A 618 -11.11 41.01 -5.40
C ILE A 618 -11.81 41.44 -6.70
N ALA A 619 -11.86 40.55 -7.70
CA ALA A 619 -12.47 40.85 -8.99
C ALA A 619 -13.94 41.31 -8.89
N ASN A 620 -14.69 40.75 -7.93
CA ASN A 620 -16.06 41.14 -7.59
C ASN A 620 -16.15 41.48 -6.09
N PRO A 621 -15.87 42.73 -5.69
CA PRO A 621 -15.88 43.14 -4.28
C PRO A 621 -17.24 42.89 -3.62
N LYS A 622 -17.23 42.38 -2.39
CA LYS A 622 -18.46 42.24 -1.58
C LYS A 622 -18.87 43.63 -1.04
N PRO A 623 -20.16 43.96 -0.93
CA PRO A 623 -20.59 45.22 -0.33
C PRO A 623 -20.12 45.34 1.13
N VAL A 624 -19.56 46.50 1.50
CA VAL A 624 -19.12 46.80 2.86
C VAL A 624 -20.31 47.34 3.67
N CYS A 625 -20.49 46.85 4.90
CA CYS A 625 -21.62 47.23 5.75
C CYS A 625 -21.55 48.70 6.18
N ASP A 626 -22.69 49.39 6.12
CA ASP A 626 -22.84 50.67 6.81
C ASP A 626 -22.85 50.47 8.33
N TYR A 627 -22.61 51.56 9.07
CA TYR A 627 -22.51 51.49 10.53
C TYR A 627 -23.84 51.06 11.19
N LYS A 628 -24.98 51.35 10.55
CA LYS A 628 -26.33 50.96 10.99
C LYS A 628 -26.54 49.44 10.89
N THR A 629 -26.08 48.82 9.81
CA THR A 629 -26.15 47.36 9.61
C THR A 629 -25.16 46.64 10.52
N LEU A 630 -23.96 47.21 10.72
CA LEU A 630 -23.00 46.71 11.71
C LEU A 630 -23.65 46.66 13.10
N ARG A 631 -24.32 47.74 13.53
CA ARG A 631 -24.99 47.84 14.83
C ARG A 631 -26.22 46.94 14.96
N SER A 632 -27.01 46.77 13.90
CA SER A 632 -28.29 46.06 13.97
C SER A 632 -28.20 44.55 13.72
N CYS A 633 -27.37 44.09 12.77
CA CYS A 633 -27.31 42.69 12.36
C CYS A 633 -26.24 41.88 13.12
N PHE A 634 -25.02 42.41 13.23
CA PHE A 634 -23.88 41.63 13.73
C PHE A 634 -24.00 41.21 15.21
N PRO A 635 -24.47 42.07 16.14
CA PRO A 635 -24.64 41.68 17.55
C PRO A 635 -25.61 40.52 17.75
N GLN A 636 -26.62 40.36 16.88
CA GLN A 636 -27.60 39.26 16.98
C GLN A 636 -26.99 37.88 16.69
N HIS A 637 -25.90 37.86 15.92
CA HIS A 637 -25.21 36.64 15.47
C HIS A 637 -23.73 36.59 15.90
N ALA A 638 -23.33 37.42 16.87
CA ALA A 638 -21.93 37.58 17.27
C ALA A 638 -21.29 36.25 17.73
N SER A 639 -22.01 35.43 18.50
CA SER A 639 -21.54 34.11 18.94
C SER A 639 -21.27 33.18 17.76
N PHE A 640 -22.14 33.21 16.74
CA PHE A 640 -22.00 32.36 15.55
C PHE A 640 -20.83 32.82 14.67
N PHE A 641 -20.63 34.13 14.50
CA PHE A 641 -19.45 34.63 13.78
C PHE A 641 -18.15 34.28 14.49
N LEU A 642 -18.07 34.46 15.82
CA LEU A 642 -16.85 34.18 16.58
C LEU A 642 -16.50 32.68 16.61
N LYS A 643 -17.49 31.82 16.86
CA LYS A 643 -17.28 30.37 17.03
C LYS A 643 -17.31 29.59 15.71
N LEU A 644 -17.92 30.12 14.66
CA LEU A 644 -18.17 29.45 13.37
C LEU A 644 -19.07 28.18 13.45
N TYR A 645 -19.75 27.94 14.59
CA TYR A 645 -20.76 26.88 14.76
C TYR A 645 -21.91 27.36 15.67
N GLU A 646 -23.12 26.82 15.49
CA GLU A 646 -24.28 27.13 16.34
C GLU A 646 -24.34 26.18 17.56
N GLU A 647 -24.64 26.71 18.74
CA GLU A 647 -24.78 25.92 19.99
C GLU A 647 -26.17 25.30 20.18
N ASN A 648 -27.15 25.63 19.34
CA ASN A 648 -28.50 25.09 19.44
C ASN A 648 -28.52 23.68 18.82
N GLY A 649 -28.61 22.65 19.66
CA GLY A 649 -28.50 21.22 19.33
C GLY A 649 -29.51 20.59 18.36
N LYS A 650 -29.89 21.27 17.28
CA LYS A 650 -30.58 20.71 16.12
C LYS A 650 -30.06 21.38 14.85
N HIS A 651 -28.93 20.85 14.37
CA HIS A 651 -28.57 20.63 12.96
C HIS A 651 -27.04 20.49 12.90
N GLU A 652 -26.57 19.24 12.79
CA GLU A 652 -25.29 18.95 12.16
C GLU A 652 -25.38 19.39 10.70
N ASN A 653 -25.08 20.67 10.46
CA ASN A 653 -24.50 21.14 9.21
C ASN A 653 -23.88 22.51 9.51
N PRO A 654 -22.75 22.54 10.25
CA PRO A 654 -21.87 23.71 10.17
C PRO A 654 -21.56 23.88 8.68
N ASP A 655 -22.02 24.96 8.05
CA ASP A 655 -21.62 25.31 6.69
C ASP A 655 -20.09 25.14 6.63
N THR A 656 -19.67 24.17 5.83
CA THR A 656 -18.42 23.42 5.95
C THR A 656 -17.17 24.28 5.77
N CYS A 657 -16.75 25.00 6.80
CA CYS A 657 -15.45 25.66 6.81
C CYS A 657 -14.37 24.63 7.15
N TYR A 658 -13.90 23.91 6.13
CA TYR A 658 -12.75 23.03 6.27
C TYR A 658 -11.46 23.80 5.93
N CYS A 659 -10.73 24.19 6.97
CA CYS A 659 -9.40 24.79 6.84
C CYS A 659 -8.33 23.75 7.19
N GLU A 660 -7.45 23.44 6.24
CA GLU A 660 -6.28 22.61 6.47
C GLU A 660 -5.31 23.25 7.47
N GLN A 661 -4.53 22.42 8.17
CA GLN A 661 -3.49 22.91 9.07
C GLN A 661 -2.33 23.51 8.28
N ASN A 662 -1.52 24.35 8.94
CA ASN A 662 -0.27 24.81 8.35
C ASN A 662 0.75 23.65 8.34
N CYS A 663 1.49 23.50 7.23
CA CYS A 663 2.59 22.54 7.15
C CYS A 663 3.78 22.94 8.03
N LEU A 664 3.96 24.25 8.27
CA LEU A 664 4.91 24.82 9.21
C LEU A 664 4.11 25.58 10.27
N ASP A 665 4.28 25.23 11.54
CA ASP A 665 3.53 25.86 12.63
C ASP A 665 4.27 25.76 13.96
N SER A 666 3.73 26.41 14.99
CA SER A 666 4.12 26.12 16.37
C SER A 666 2.93 26.12 17.32
N VAL A 667 2.85 25.09 18.15
CA VAL A 667 1.86 25.00 19.21
C VAL A 667 2.32 25.88 20.37
N VAL A 668 1.63 26.99 20.59
CA VAL A 668 1.93 27.95 21.66
C VAL A 668 1.03 27.71 22.86
N THR A 669 1.64 27.42 24.01
CA THR A 669 0.95 27.20 25.29
C THR A 669 1.31 28.31 26.26
N MET A 670 0.31 29.05 26.73
CA MET A 670 0.48 30.10 27.74
C MET A 670 0.61 29.47 29.13
N LYS A 671 1.73 29.76 29.82
CA LYS A 671 1.97 29.29 31.19
C LYS A 671 1.48 30.27 32.23
N SER A 672 1.76 31.56 32.02
CA SER A 672 1.28 32.64 32.87
C SER A 672 1.17 33.94 32.08
N MET A 673 0.30 34.82 32.55
CA MET A 673 0.08 36.16 32.02
C MET A 673 0.23 37.12 33.20
N ASN A 674 1.24 37.99 33.15
CA ASN A 674 1.57 38.89 34.25
C ASN A 674 1.44 40.35 33.81
N PRO A 675 0.78 41.22 34.60
CA PRO A 675 0.74 42.64 34.30
C PRO A 675 2.14 43.26 34.45
N MET A 676 2.50 44.18 33.56
CA MET A 676 3.76 44.91 33.62
C MET A 676 3.64 46.15 34.53
N SER A 677 3.22 45.95 35.78
CA SER A 677 2.92 47.03 36.73
C SER A 677 4.06 48.05 36.83
N GLY A 678 3.76 49.33 36.62
CA GLY A 678 4.75 50.43 36.66
C GLY A 678 5.56 50.64 35.37
N ALA A 679 5.40 49.79 34.34
CA ALA A 679 6.11 49.95 33.07
C ALA A 679 5.76 51.27 32.37
N LYS A 680 4.50 51.70 32.45
CA LYS A 680 4.03 52.98 31.89
C LYS A 680 4.79 54.19 32.45
N GLN A 681 5.14 54.17 33.73
CA GLN A 681 5.87 55.25 34.41
C GLN A 681 7.38 55.22 34.08
N LEU A 682 7.94 54.01 33.89
CA LEU A 682 9.36 53.81 33.63
C LEU A 682 9.74 54.02 32.15
N LEU A 683 8.89 53.56 31.22
CA LEU A 683 9.20 53.47 29.79
C LEU A 683 8.46 54.52 28.94
N GLY A 684 7.64 55.37 29.56
CA GLY A 684 6.87 56.40 28.87
C GLY A 684 5.68 55.87 28.04
N GLY A 685 5.45 54.56 28.05
CA GLY A 685 4.37 53.91 27.32
C GLY A 685 4.07 52.50 27.84
N ILE A 686 2.92 51.97 27.40
CA ILE A 686 2.51 50.58 27.61
C ILE A 686 3.00 49.72 26.44
N GLY A 687 2.96 48.40 26.62
CA GLY A 687 3.40 47.44 25.62
C GLY A 687 3.19 46.00 26.08
N SER A 688 3.63 45.06 25.27
CA SER A 688 3.58 43.64 25.59
C SER A 688 4.95 43.00 25.45
N ALA A 689 5.27 42.08 26.33
CA ALA A 689 6.50 41.30 26.29
C ALA A 689 6.18 39.80 26.22
N VAL A 690 7.05 39.06 25.55
CA VAL A 690 7.00 37.60 25.48
C VAL A 690 8.27 37.07 26.12
N SER A 691 8.12 36.08 26.99
CA SER A 691 9.22 35.36 27.64
C SER A 691 9.05 33.86 27.42
N VAL A 692 10.14 33.21 27.01
CA VAL A 692 10.24 31.76 26.88
C VAL A 692 11.33 31.28 27.83
N LYS A 693 10.91 30.68 28.95
CA LYS A 693 11.82 30.20 30.00
C LYS A 693 12.22 28.73 29.84
N SER A 694 11.41 27.95 29.14
CA SER A 694 11.65 26.52 28.91
C SER A 694 11.55 26.19 27.43
N TRP A 695 12.61 25.59 26.89
CA TRP A 695 12.64 25.12 25.52
C TRP A 695 12.08 23.71 25.38
N PRO A 696 11.40 23.41 24.28
CA PRO A 696 10.84 22.08 24.05
C PRO A 696 11.95 21.05 23.84
N GLN A 697 11.77 19.86 24.41
CA GLN A 697 12.68 18.71 24.22
C GLN A 697 12.25 17.84 23.03
N SER A 698 11.06 18.08 22.50
CA SER A 698 10.50 17.44 21.31
C SER A 698 10.07 18.49 20.30
N ARG A 699 10.11 18.12 19.02
CA ARG A 699 9.38 18.83 17.97
C ARG A 699 8.69 17.82 17.07
N LEU A 700 7.61 18.24 16.42
CA LEU A 700 6.89 17.41 15.47
C LEU A 700 7.49 17.63 14.08
N ARG A 701 7.78 16.56 13.35
CA ARG A 701 8.30 16.63 11.98
C ARG A 701 7.41 15.82 11.04
N ARG A 702 6.91 16.47 10.00
CA ARG A 702 6.18 15.84 8.89
C ARG A 702 7.17 15.24 7.91
N GLN A 703 7.03 13.94 7.65
CA GLN A 703 7.93 13.16 6.78
C GLN A 703 7.14 12.28 5.82
N VAL A 704 7.71 12.04 4.65
CA VAL A 704 7.16 11.13 3.64
C VAL A 704 7.58 9.70 3.99
N ILE A 705 6.62 8.80 4.23
CA ILE A 705 6.88 7.37 4.47
C ILE A 705 6.86 6.59 3.17
N PHE A 706 5.95 6.95 2.27
CA PHE A 706 5.67 6.16 1.08
C PHE A 706 5.65 7.05 -0.14
N SER A 707 6.78 7.01 -0.86
CA SER A 707 7.01 7.79 -2.07
C SER A 707 6.44 7.09 -3.31
N LEU A 708 6.43 7.79 -4.44
CA LEU A 708 6.09 7.19 -5.73
C LEU A 708 7.05 6.05 -6.10
N THR A 709 8.34 6.19 -5.76
CA THR A 709 9.34 5.15 -5.97
C THR A 709 9.03 3.89 -5.16
N ASP A 710 8.58 4.04 -3.91
CA ASP A 710 8.19 2.90 -3.08
C ASP A 710 6.94 2.20 -3.61
N LEU A 711 5.99 2.96 -4.17
CA LEU A 711 4.80 2.39 -4.84
C LEU A 711 5.21 1.52 -6.03
N LEU A 712 6.10 2.03 -6.89
CA LEU A 712 6.58 1.28 -8.06
C LEU A 712 7.35 0.01 -7.66
N VAL A 713 8.20 0.10 -6.64
CA VAL A 713 8.93 -1.06 -6.10
C VAL A 713 7.95 -2.07 -5.49
N SER A 714 6.95 -1.61 -4.74
CA SER A 714 5.93 -2.48 -4.13
C SER A 714 5.09 -3.22 -5.17
N ILE A 715 4.60 -2.52 -6.20
CA ILE A 715 3.83 -3.13 -7.30
C ILE A 715 4.71 -4.10 -8.08
N GLY A 716 5.96 -3.70 -8.39
CA GLY A 716 6.89 -4.56 -9.11
C GLY A 716 7.27 -5.82 -8.34
N GLY A 717 7.51 -5.71 -7.03
CA GLY A 717 7.77 -6.86 -6.16
C GLY A 717 6.56 -7.79 -6.04
N THR A 718 5.35 -7.23 -5.96
CA THR A 718 4.09 -8.00 -5.91
C THR A 718 3.87 -8.77 -7.20
N ALA A 719 3.99 -8.10 -8.35
CA ALA A 719 3.87 -8.75 -9.66
C ALA A 719 4.95 -9.82 -9.87
N GLY A 720 6.19 -9.56 -9.41
CA GLY A 720 7.28 -10.53 -9.44
C GLY A 720 6.99 -11.78 -8.61
N LEU A 721 6.46 -11.62 -7.39
CA LEU A 721 6.15 -12.72 -6.49
C LEU A 721 5.00 -13.59 -6.99
N PHE A 722 3.87 -12.99 -7.38
CA PHE A 722 2.66 -13.74 -7.75
C PHE A 722 2.71 -14.26 -9.18
N LEU A 723 3.21 -13.46 -10.13
CA LEU A 723 3.13 -13.77 -11.55
C LEU A 723 4.48 -14.22 -12.14
N GLY A 724 5.57 -14.19 -11.37
CA GLY A 724 6.92 -14.37 -11.91
C GLY A 724 7.32 -13.27 -12.90
N PHE A 725 6.59 -12.15 -12.87
CA PHE A 725 6.67 -11.09 -13.86
C PHE A 725 7.58 -9.97 -13.39
N SER A 726 8.65 -9.71 -14.13
CA SER A 726 9.54 -8.56 -13.88
C SER A 726 9.02 -7.33 -14.62
N VAL A 727 8.78 -6.24 -13.90
CA VAL A 727 8.44 -4.93 -14.50
C VAL A 727 9.56 -4.45 -15.44
N LEU A 728 10.82 -4.72 -15.10
CA LEU A 728 11.96 -4.48 -16.00
C LEU A 728 11.84 -5.30 -17.29
N GLY A 729 11.45 -6.57 -17.19
CA GLY A 729 11.21 -7.42 -18.36
C GLY A 729 10.07 -6.89 -19.25
N PHE A 730 9.03 -6.29 -18.67
CA PHE A 730 7.96 -5.66 -19.46
C PHE A 730 8.42 -4.40 -20.18
N VAL A 731 9.19 -3.55 -19.49
CA VAL A 731 9.80 -2.36 -20.09
C VAL A 731 10.76 -2.76 -21.21
N GLU A 732 11.53 -3.84 -21.02
CA GLU A 732 12.38 -4.42 -22.07
C GLU A 732 11.56 -4.90 -23.26
N VAL A 733 10.44 -5.61 -23.04
CA VAL A 733 9.54 -6.01 -24.13
C VAL A 733 9.03 -4.79 -24.88
N ILE A 734 8.51 -3.77 -24.19
CA ILE A 734 8.07 -2.54 -24.86
C ILE A 734 9.24 -1.90 -25.63
N TYR A 735 10.40 -1.76 -25.01
CA TYR A 735 11.58 -1.17 -25.64
C TYR A 735 12.02 -1.94 -26.89
N PHE A 736 12.11 -3.27 -26.82
CA PHE A 736 12.53 -4.11 -27.93
C PHE A 736 11.50 -4.14 -29.06
N PHE A 737 10.20 -4.17 -28.75
CA PHE A 737 9.12 -4.28 -29.74
C PHE A 737 8.55 -2.94 -30.21
N THR A 738 8.96 -1.80 -29.64
CA THR A 738 8.57 -0.46 -30.12
C THR A 738 9.79 0.37 -30.48
N ILE A 739 10.50 0.89 -29.48
CA ILE A 739 11.58 1.87 -29.63
C ILE A 739 12.73 1.32 -30.49
N ARG A 740 13.18 0.09 -30.23
CA ARG A 740 14.29 -0.52 -30.99
C ARG A 740 13.90 -0.81 -32.44
N ILE A 741 12.69 -1.33 -32.66
CA ILE A 741 12.16 -1.55 -34.02
C ILE A 741 12.04 -0.22 -34.78
N VAL A 742 11.53 0.83 -34.12
CA VAL A 742 11.43 2.17 -34.72
C VAL A 742 12.80 2.74 -35.05
N PHE A 743 13.80 2.62 -34.17
CA PHE A 743 15.17 3.07 -34.45
C PHE A 743 15.82 2.26 -35.59
N GLN A 744 15.59 0.94 -35.66
CA GLN A 744 16.06 0.11 -36.77
C GLN A 744 15.39 0.49 -38.10
N ILE A 745 14.08 0.78 -38.09
CA ILE A 745 13.36 1.24 -39.30
C ILE A 745 13.84 2.63 -39.72
N LEU A 746 14.17 3.51 -38.78
CA LEU A 746 14.67 4.86 -39.04
C LEU A 746 16.18 4.93 -39.33
N GLY A 747 16.87 3.79 -39.38
CA GLY A 747 18.28 3.71 -39.77
C GLY A 747 19.28 4.22 -38.72
N TYR A 748 18.84 4.42 -37.48
CA TYR A 748 19.73 4.75 -36.36
C TYR A 748 20.28 3.46 -35.76
N THR A 749 21.57 3.20 -36.00
CA THR A 749 22.31 2.16 -35.26
C THR A 749 22.66 2.71 -33.88
N LEU A 750 22.04 2.12 -32.84
CA LEU A 750 22.41 2.29 -31.43
C LEU A 750 23.50 1.28 -31.06
#